data_AF-A0A395SVK1-F1
#
_entry.id   AF-A0A395SVK1-F1
#
_cell.length_a   1.000
_cell.length_b   1.000
_cell.length_c   1.000
_cell.angle_alpha   90.00
_cell.angle_beta   90.00
_cell.angle_gamma   90.00
#
_symmetry.space_group_name_H-M   'P 1'
#
loop_
_entity.id
_entity.type
_entity.pdbx_description
1 polymer ?
#
loop_
_entity_poly.entity_id
_entity_poly.type
_entity_poly.pdbx_seq_one_letter_code
_entity_poly.pdbx_strand_id
1 'polypeptide(L)'
;MASEQQRLPTRERRPSTSAPIVDIQGAVGPAGVSRPKHTRTATGFGASEIKSFEASIPEPQREAWKRNQSKGFTGKEGFEQEVVRHVETTLARSVFNCDEHAAYSATSLAFRDRLILDWNRTQQRQTYRDSKRVYYFSLEFLMGRALDNAMLNVGQKDTAKAGLAELGFRIEDIITQENDAALGNGGLGRLAACFLDSLASLNYPAWGYGLRYRYGIFKQEIVDGYQVEVPDYWLDFNPWEFPRHDVTVDIQFFGHARKTTDSNGKSVAVWEGGEIVQAVAYDVPIPGYDTPTTNNLRLWSSKASGGEFDFQKFNNGDYESSVADQQRAETISAVLYPNDNLERGKELRLKQQYFWVAASLYDIVRRFKKSNRPWKEFPEQVAIQLNDTHPTLAIVELQRILIDIEHLEWDLAWDIVVNTFGYTNHTVLPEALEKWPVGLIQHLLPRHLQIIYDINLFFLQKVEKAFPNDRDILRRVSIIEESQTKMVRMAYLAIVGSHKVNGVAELHSDLIKTTIFKDFVEIYGPDKFTNVTNGITPRRWLHQANPRLSELIASKVGGNGFLKDLTTLNQLEKYAEDKEFRKEWSEIKYANKVRLAKLIKSTVGVTVNPSALFDVQVKRIHEYKRQQLNIFGVIHRYLHLKSLSPEERKKVVPRVSIFGGKAAPGYWMAKQIIHLVNAVGSVVNNDEDIGDLLKVIFLPDYNVSKAEIITPASDLSEHISTAGTEASGTSNMKFVLNGGLIIGTCDGANIEITREIGENNIFLFGNLAEDVEDLRHSHQYGSHEIDPDLQKVFAEIEKGTFGSVHDFSALVAAVRDHGDYYLVSDDFHSYNETHKLVDEAYQNQEEWIKKTITSVSRMGFFSSDRCIDEYAESIWNAEPLVVHD
;
A
#
# COMPACT_ATOMS: atom_id res chain seq x y z
N MET A 1 -57.53 33.47 52.35
CA MET A 1 -57.38 33.60 53.81
C MET A 1 -57.51 32.22 54.43
N ALA A 2 -56.53 31.85 55.25
CA ALA A 2 -56.48 30.76 56.23
C ALA A 2 -57.06 29.36 55.88
N SER A 3 -56.19 28.35 55.85
CA SER A 3 -56.27 27.25 56.83
C SER A 3 -54.96 26.44 56.84
N GLU A 4 -54.37 26.33 58.03
CA GLU A 4 -53.23 25.47 58.37
C GLU A 4 -53.55 23.98 58.10
N GLN A 5 -52.55 23.24 57.59
CA GLN A 5 -52.54 21.78 57.65
C GLN A 5 -51.25 21.29 58.32
N GLN A 6 -51.45 20.38 59.27
CA GLN A 6 -50.53 19.85 60.26
C GLN A 6 -49.26 19.22 59.67
N ARG A 7 -48.11 19.53 60.29
CA ARG A 7 -46.87 18.74 60.19
C ARG A 7 -46.94 17.56 61.16
N LEU A 8 -46.78 16.34 60.64
CA LEU A 8 -46.49 15.14 61.43
C LEU A 8 -44.97 15.05 61.73
N PRO A 9 -44.57 14.51 62.90
CA PRO A 9 -43.21 14.66 63.43
C PRO A 9 -42.17 13.76 62.74
N THR A 10 -40.98 14.35 62.58
CA THR A 10 -39.72 13.75 62.12
C THR A 10 -39.29 12.60 63.01
N ARG A 11 -39.15 11.41 62.41
CA ARG A 11 -38.61 10.21 63.08
C ARG A 11 -37.08 10.23 62.93
N GLU A 12 -36.37 10.58 64.00
CA GLU A 12 -34.92 10.44 64.10
C GLU A 12 -34.51 8.96 63.97
N ARG A 13 -33.68 8.64 62.98
CA ARG A 13 -32.98 7.36 62.91
C ARG A 13 -31.80 7.40 63.87
N ARG A 14 -31.82 6.52 64.88
CA ARG A 14 -30.66 6.22 65.74
C ARG A 14 -29.49 5.71 64.89
N PRO A 15 -28.23 5.98 65.27
CA PRO A 15 -27.06 5.50 64.53
C PRO A 15 -26.94 3.99 64.73
N SER A 16 -26.92 3.22 63.63
CA SER A 16 -26.56 1.81 63.70
C SER A 16 -25.06 1.70 63.97
N THR A 17 -24.73 1.05 65.07
CA THR A 17 -23.39 0.59 65.44
C THR A 17 -22.69 -0.06 64.26
N SER A 18 -21.47 0.42 64.02
CA SER A 18 -20.42 -0.10 63.13
C SER A 18 -20.49 -1.62 62.92
N ALA A 19 -21.00 -2.05 61.76
CA ALA A 19 -20.52 -3.26 61.13
C ALA A 19 -19.18 -2.91 60.46
N PRO A 20 -18.11 -3.72 60.59
CA PRO A 20 -16.91 -3.49 59.83
C PRO A 20 -17.29 -3.56 58.34
N ILE A 21 -17.04 -2.47 57.61
CA ILE A 21 -17.01 -2.51 56.16
C ILE A 21 -15.77 -3.32 55.82
N VAL A 22 -15.96 -4.63 55.69
CA VAL A 22 -15.00 -5.47 54.98
C VAL A 22 -15.29 -5.20 53.51
N ASP A 23 -14.37 -4.54 52.82
CA ASP A 23 -14.38 -4.52 51.36
C ASP A 23 -14.38 -5.98 50.89
N ILE A 24 -15.54 -6.48 50.45
CA ILE A 24 -15.62 -7.78 49.78
C ILE A 24 -15.04 -7.58 48.39
N GLN A 25 -13.72 -7.56 48.29
CA GLN A 25 -13.01 -7.74 47.03
C GLN A 25 -12.84 -9.24 46.79
N GLY A 26 -13.80 -9.86 46.10
CA GLY A 26 -13.65 -11.24 45.63
C GLY A 26 -14.96 -11.92 45.27
N ALA A 27 -14.91 -12.82 44.28
CA ALA A 27 -16.02 -13.69 43.96
C ALA A 27 -16.24 -14.70 45.11
N VAL A 28 -17.49 -14.82 45.57
CA VAL A 28 -17.91 -15.85 46.53
C VAL A 28 -17.82 -17.21 45.86
N GLY A 29 -16.70 -17.91 46.03
CA GLY A 29 -16.53 -19.33 45.72
C GLY A 29 -16.53 -20.16 47.02
N PRO A 30 -16.85 -21.47 46.96
CA PRO A 30 -16.73 -22.34 48.12
C PRO A 30 -15.31 -22.28 48.71
N ALA A 31 -15.22 -22.24 50.04
CA ALA A 31 -13.95 -22.12 50.76
C ALA A 31 -12.96 -23.21 50.32
N GLY A 32 -11.76 -22.81 49.89
CA GLY A 32 -10.70 -23.71 49.43
C GLY A 32 -10.58 -23.86 47.91
N VAL A 33 -11.47 -23.26 47.09
CA VAL A 33 -11.36 -23.30 45.62
C VAL A 33 -10.81 -21.97 45.08
N SER A 34 -9.48 -21.93 44.88
CA SER A 34 -8.83 -20.90 44.07
C SER A 34 -9.27 -21.08 42.61
N ARG A 35 -9.98 -20.10 42.04
CA ARG A 35 -10.26 -20.07 40.59
C ARG A 35 -9.11 -19.35 39.90
N PRO A 36 -8.50 -19.94 38.86
CA PRO A 36 -7.54 -19.21 38.03
C PRO A 36 -8.24 -17.98 37.46
N LYS A 37 -7.69 -16.78 37.69
CA LYS A 37 -8.15 -15.58 36.98
C LYS A 37 -7.49 -15.59 35.61
N HIS A 38 -8.25 -15.97 34.57
CA HIS A 38 -7.79 -15.86 33.19
C HIS A 38 -7.79 -14.38 32.79
N THR A 39 -6.60 -13.79 32.62
CA THR A 39 -6.42 -12.45 32.07
C THR A 39 -5.78 -12.56 30.69
N ARG A 40 -6.33 -11.87 29.68
CA ARG A 40 -5.78 -11.89 28.31
C ARG A 40 -4.43 -11.18 28.28
N THR A 41 -3.45 -11.81 27.65
CA THR A 41 -2.25 -11.12 27.13
C THR A 41 -2.40 -10.93 25.63
N ALA A 42 -2.38 -9.68 25.15
CA ALA A 42 -2.72 -9.39 23.75
C ALA A 42 -1.79 -10.01 22.69
N THR A 43 -0.61 -10.49 23.09
CA THR A 43 0.44 -11.01 22.19
C THR A 43 1.12 -12.28 22.75
N GLY A 44 0.52 -12.94 23.74
CA GLY A 44 1.09 -14.11 24.39
C GLY A 44 1.88 -13.79 25.67
N PHE A 45 2.43 -14.85 26.27
CA PHE A 45 3.14 -14.84 27.57
C PHE A 45 4.65 -15.02 27.40
N GLY A 46 5.44 -14.38 28.26
CA GLY A 46 6.89 -14.63 28.38
C GLY A 46 7.19 -15.99 29.01
N ALA A 47 8.45 -16.44 28.94
CA ALA A 47 8.87 -17.76 29.43
C ALA A 47 8.60 -18.00 30.93
N SER A 48 8.77 -16.97 31.77
CA SER A 48 8.49 -17.02 33.21
C SER A 48 6.98 -17.06 33.50
N GLU A 49 6.19 -16.30 32.74
CA GLU A 49 4.74 -16.22 32.88
C GLU A 49 4.06 -17.53 32.49
N ILE A 50 4.51 -18.22 31.43
CA ILE A 50 3.94 -19.51 31.01
C ILE A 50 4.01 -20.53 32.14
N LYS A 51 5.18 -20.70 32.78
CA LYS A 51 5.35 -21.69 33.87
C LYS A 51 4.45 -21.37 35.06
N SER A 52 4.36 -20.09 35.43
CA SER A 52 3.50 -19.63 36.52
C SER A 52 2.02 -19.84 36.18
N PHE A 53 1.62 -19.52 34.95
CA PHE A 53 0.25 -19.68 34.47
C PHE A 53 -0.15 -21.15 34.37
N GLU A 54 0.68 -22.02 33.79
CA GLU A 54 0.42 -23.46 33.70
C GLU A 54 0.30 -24.11 35.09
N ALA A 55 1.16 -23.72 36.03
CA ALA A 55 1.08 -24.18 37.42
C ALA A 55 -0.20 -23.71 38.13
N SER A 56 -0.77 -22.57 37.71
CA SER A 56 -2.00 -22.02 38.28
C SER A 56 -3.27 -22.73 37.80
N ILE A 57 -3.22 -23.49 36.70
CA ILE A 57 -4.38 -24.18 36.14
C ILE A 57 -4.38 -25.66 36.58
N PRO A 58 -5.41 -26.10 37.33
CA PRO A 58 -5.57 -27.50 37.70
C PRO A 58 -5.47 -28.45 36.50
N GLU A 59 -4.80 -29.60 36.70
CA GLU A 59 -4.58 -30.60 35.64
C GLU A 59 -5.85 -31.05 34.90
N PRO A 60 -7.00 -31.33 35.57
CA PRO A 60 -8.23 -31.69 34.86
C PRO A 60 -8.73 -30.61 33.91
N GLN A 61 -8.49 -29.33 34.24
CA GLN A 61 -8.86 -28.21 33.38
C GLN A 61 -7.90 -28.12 32.19
N ARG A 62 -6.58 -28.25 32.41
CA ARG A 62 -5.59 -28.27 31.31
C ARG A 62 -5.88 -29.40 30.32
N GLU A 63 -6.18 -30.60 30.80
CA GLU A 63 -6.53 -31.74 29.94
C GLU A 63 -7.86 -31.52 29.20
N ALA A 64 -8.85 -30.86 29.82
CA ALA A 64 -10.08 -30.47 29.14
C ALA A 64 -9.83 -29.48 27.99
N TRP A 65 -8.94 -28.49 28.16
CA TRP A 65 -8.54 -27.56 27.11
C TRP A 65 -7.76 -28.25 25.99
N LYS A 66 -6.74 -29.07 26.33
CA LYS A 66 -5.95 -29.82 25.35
C LYS A 66 -6.82 -30.75 24.50
N ARG A 67 -7.76 -31.46 25.11
CA ARG A 67 -8.66 -32.39 24.41
C ARG A 67 -9.56 -31.69 23.38
N ASN A 68 -9.98 -30.46 23.64
CA ASN A 68 -10.89 -29.70 22.79
C ASN A 68 -10.18 -28.59 22.00
N GLN A 69 -8.85 -28.63 21.91
CA GLN A 69 -8.09 -27.63 21.16
C GLN A 69 -8.40 -27.75 19.67
N SER A 70 -8.80 -26.63 19.06
CA SER A 70 -9.05 -26.56 17.61
C SER A 70 -7.80 -26.94 16.83
N LYS A 71 -8.01 -27.64 15.71
CA LYS A 71 -6.97 -28.00 14.75
C LYS A 71 -7.38 -27.44 13.39
N GLY A 72 -6.40 -27.04 12.57
CA GLY A 72 -6.69 -26.71 11.18
C GLY A 72 -7.22 -27.95 10.45
N PHE A 73 -8.10 -27.74 9.47
CA PHE A 73 -8.58 -28.83 8.63
C PHE A 73 -7.42 -29.54 7.94
N THR A 74 -7.59 -30.85 7.72
CA THR A 74 -6.62 -31.69 7.03
C THR A 74 -7.31 -32.46 5.91
N GLY A 75 -6.79 -32.34 4.69
CA GLY A 75 -7.38 -32.99 3.53
C GLY A 75 -8.75 -32.44 3.15
N LYS A 76 -9.32 -33.03 2.11
CA LYS A 76 -10.55 -32.57 1.45
C LYS A 76 -11.77 -32.65 2.38
N GLU A 77 -12.00 -33.79 3.01
CA GLU A 77 -13.16 -34.00 3.90
C GLU A 77 -13.16 -33.05 5.10
N GLY A 78 -11.99 -32.78 5.69
CA GLY A 78 -11.87 -31.82 6.78
C GLY A 78 -12.19 -30.40 6.34
N PHE A 79 -11.75 -30.01 5.13
CA PHE A 79 -12.09 -28.72 4.55
C PHE A 79 -13.60 -28.58 4.30
N GLU A 80 -14.23 -29.60 3.70
CA GLU A 80 -15.68 -29.62 3.45
C GLU A 80 -16.47 -29.48 4.75
N GLN A 81 -16.07 -30.19 5.81
CA GLN A 81 -16.69 -30.09 7.13
C GLN A 81 -16.63 -28.67 7.68
N GLU A 82 -15.49 -27.98 7.57
CA GLU A 82 -15.36 -26.59 8.03
C GLU A 82 -16.19 -25.62 7.19
N VAL A 83 -16.22 -25.79 5.87
CA VAL A 83 -17.06 -24.96 4.99
C VAL A 83 -18.54 -25.14 5.34
N VAL A 84 -19.03 -26.39 5.41
CA VAL A 84 -20.43 -26.67 5.76
C VAL A 84 -20.75 -26.17 7.16
N ARG A 85 -19.85 -26.35 8.13
CA ARG A 85 -20.00 -25.80 9.49
C ARG A 85 -20.21 -24.28 9.43
N HIS A 86 -19.40 -23.54 8.68
CA HIS A 86 -19.59 -22.09 8.58
C HIS A 86 -20.87 -21.70 7.84
N VAL A 87 -21.26 -22.42 6.79
CA VAL A 87 -22.56 -22.21 6.13
C VAL A 87 -23.71 -22.36 7.12
N GLU A 88 -23.73 -23.45 7.89
CA GLU A 88 -24.84 -23.77 8.79
C GLU A 88 -24.85 -22.92 10.07
N THR A 89 -23.68 -22.69 10.66
CA THR A 89 -23.58 -22.10 12.01
C THR A 89 -23.23 -20.63 12.01
N THR A 90 -22.32 -20.18 11.13
CA THR A 90 -21.84 -18.80 11.13
C THR A 90 -22.70 -17.92 10.24
N LEU A 91 -23.06 -18.42 9.05
CA LEU A 91 -23.90 -17.71 8.09
C LEU A 91 -25.39 -17.97 8.30
N ALA A 92 -25.76 -18.92 9.18
CA ALA A 92 -27.13 -19.34 9.44
C ALA A 92 -27.90 -19.70 8.14
N ARG A 93 -27.21 -20.39 7.23
CA ARG A 93 -27.73 -20.87 5.94
C ARG A 93 -27.77 -22.41 5.91
N SER A 94 -28.17 -22.97 4.79
CA SER A 94 -28.24 -24.41 4.53
C SER A 94 -27.88 -24.70 3.08
N VAL A 95 -27.83 -25.97 2.70
CA VAL A 95 -27.67 -26.37 1.29
C VAL A 95 -28.72 -25.73 0.36
N PHE A 96 -29.92 -25.41 0.86
CA PHE A 96 -31.01 -24.86 0.05
C PHE A 96 -30.85 -23.37 -0.29
N ASN A 97 -29.95 -22.64 0.36
CA ASN A 97 -29.73 -21.20 0.16
C ASN A 97 -28.25 -20.80 0.26
N CYS A 98 -27.33 -21.72 -0.01
CA CYS A 98 -25.91 -21.45 -0.14
C CYS A 98 -25.61 -20.98 -1.58
N ASP A 99 -25.54 -19.67 -1.78
CA ASP A 99 -25.09 -19.06 -3.03
C ASP A 99 -23.55 -18.93 -3.05
N GLU A 100 -23.00 -18.45 -4.17
CA GLU A 100 -21.55 -18.27 -4.34
C GLU A 100 -20.96 -17.33 -3.27
N HIS A 101 -21.68 -16.29 -2.89
CA HIS A 101 -21.25 -15.37 -1.83
C HIS A 101 -21.18 -16.06 -0.46
N ALA A 102 -22.16 -16.90 -0.12
CA ALA A 102 -22.14 -17.70 1.11
C ALA A 102 -21.02 -18.74 1.08
N ALA A 103 -20.79 -19.39 -0.06
CA ALA A 103 -19.68 -20.33 -0.22
C ALA A 103 -18.32 -19.60 -0.10
N TYR A 104 -18.16 -18.41 -0.69
CA TYR A 104 -16.99 -17.54 -0.48
C TYR A 104 -16.80 -17.19 0.99
N SER A 105 -17.87 -16.76 1.65
CA SER A 105 -17.85 -16.38 3.06
C SER A 105 -17.39 -17.55 3.92
N ALA A 106 -18.00 -18.73 3.75
CA ALA A 106 -17.67 -19.93 4.50
C ALA A 106 -16.25 -20.45 4.21
N THR A 107 -15.82 -20.41 2.95
CA THR A 107 -14.45 -20.80 2.56
C THR A 107 -13.42 -19.88 3.21
N SER A 108 -13.65 -18.57 3.15
CA SER A 108 -12.75 -17.57 3.73
C SER A 108 -12.66 -17.73 5.25
N LEU A 109 -13.79 -18.00 5.92
CA LEU A 109 -13.84 -18.27 7.35
C LEU A 109 -13.08 -19.55 7.73
N ALA A 110 -13.21 -20.63 6.95
CA ALA A 110 -12.47 -21.86 7.19
C ALA A 110 -10.95 -21.66 7.09
N PHE A 111 -10.49 -20.88 6.09
CA PHE A 111 -9.08 -20.51 5.97
C PHE A 111 -8.64 -19.56 7.08
N ARG A 112 -9.47 -18.58 7.45
CA ARG A 112 -9.18 -17.67 8.56
C ARG A 112 -9.01 -18.41 9.88
N ASP A 113 -9.87 -19.39 10.19
CA ASP A 113 -9.77 -20.19 11.41
C ASP A 113 -8.40 -20.89 11.49
N ARG A 114 -7.92 -21.45 10.36
CA ARG A 114 -6.55 -21.97 10.25
C ARG A 114 -5.49 -20.88 10.48
N LEU A 115 -5.59 -19.75 9.79
CA LEU A 115 -4.64 -18.64 9.93
C LEU A 115 -4.59 -18.08 11.35
N ILE A 116 -5.69 -18.07 12.10
CA ILE A 116 -5.74 -17.63 13.49
C ILE A 116 -4.90 -18.56 14.38
N LEU A 117 -4.91 -19.87 14.15
CA LEU A 117 -4.09 -20.82 14.90
C LEU A 117 -2.60 -20.53 14.68
N ASP A 118 -2.19 -20.36 13.43
CA ASP A 118 -0.80 -20.08 13.07
C ASP A 118 -0.35 -18.67 13.48
N TRP A 119 -1.26 -17.69 13.41
CA TRP A 119 -1.05 -16.34 13.94
C TRP A 119 -0.81 -16.38 15.45
N ASN A 120 -1.63 -17.11 16.22
CA ASN A 120 -1.47 -17.23 17.67
C ASN A 120 -0.12 -17.88 18.02
N ARG A 121 0.28 -18.94 17.31
CA ARG A 121 1.59 -19.59 17.48
C ARG A 121 2.73 -18.63 17.16
N THR A 122 2.63 -17.90 16.05
CA THR A 122 3.62 -16.91 15.63
C THR A 122 3.80 -15.81 16.68
N GLN A 123 2.70 -15.22 17.15
CA GLN A 123 2.75 -14.17 18.17
C GLN A 123 3.32 -14.68 19.50
N GLN A 124 2.89 -15.86 19.94
CA GLN A 124 3.41 -16.50 21.15
C GLN A 124 4.91 -16.82 21.02
N ARG A 125 5.37 -17.30 19.85
CA ARG A 125 6.79 -17.56 19.59
C ARG A 125 7.62 -16.29 19.63
N GLN A 126 7.16 -15.23 18.99
CA GLN A 126 7.83 -13.92 18.99
C GLN A 126 7.88 -13.31 20.40
N THR A 127 6.83 -13.46 21.21
CA THR A 127 6.83 -12.98 22.60
C THR A 127 7.69 -13.85 23.53
N TYR A 128 7.69 -15.16 23.32
CA TYR A 128 8.56 -16.06 24.09
C TYR A 128 10.04 -15.82 23.83
N ARG A 129 10.41 -15.58 22.56
CA ARG A 129 11.81 -15.35 22.16
C ARG A 129 12.30 -13.94 22.39
N ASP A 130 11.40 -12.96 22.41
CA ASP A 130 11.71 -11.55 22.68
C ASP A 130 12.85 -11.04 21.80
N SER A 131 12.75 -11.34 20.50
CA SER A 131 13.67 -10.89 19.46
C SER A 131 13.28 -9.49 18.97
N LYS A 132 14.23 -8.80 18.32
CA LYS A 132 13.96 -7.53 17.63
C LYS A 132 12.80 -7.69 16.65
N ARG A 133 11.90 -6.71 16.62
CA ARG A 133 10.73 -6.70 15.74
C ARG A 133 10.75 -5.49 14.80
N VAL A 134 10.30 -5.72 13.58
CA VAL A 134 10.16 -4.69 12.55
C VAL A 134 8.71 -4.22 12.48
N TYR A 135 8.51 -2.90 12.46
CA TYR A 135 7.21 -2.28 12.26
C TYR A 135 7.23 -1.41 11.01
N TYR A 136 6.44 -1.80 10.02
CA TYR A 136 6.37 -1.10 8.75
C TYR A 136 5.17 -0.15 8.75
N PHE A 137 5.43 1.16 8.79
CA PHE A 137 4.39 2.18 8.81
C PHE A 137 4.10 2.64 7.39
N SER A 138 2.86 2.45 6.94
CA SER A 138 2.42 2.90 5.61
C SER A 138 1.01 3.48 5.68
N LEU A 139 0.82 4.61 5.00
CA LEU A 139 -0.50 5.23 4.81
C LEU A 139 -1.41 4.39 3.92
N GLU A 140 -0.83 3.55 3.05
CA GLU A 140 -1.57 2.64 2.18
C GLU A 140 -1.01 1.21 2.18
N PHE A 141 -1.91 0.24 2.05
CA PHE A 141 -1.63 -1.18 1.81
C PHE A 141 -2.56 -1.68 0.72
N LEU A 142 -2.02 -1.90 -0.48
CA LEU A 142 -2.82 -2.29 -1.63
C LEU A 142 -2.90 -3.83 -1.70
N MET A 143 -3.60 -4.44 -0.72
CA MET A 143 -3.57 -5.89 -0.46
C MET A 143 -4.14 -6.73 -1.60
N GLY A 144 -5.20 -6.23 -2.26
CA GLY A 144 -5.99 -6.99 -3.23
C GLY A 144 -6.92 -7.99 -2.53
N ARG A 145 -7.30 -9.04 -3.26
CA ARG A 145 -8.04 -10.20 -2.74
C ARG A 145 -7.14 -11.10 -1.90
N ALA A 146 -7.63 -11.57 -0.76
CA ALA A 146 -6.86 -12.39 0.18
C ALA A 146 -7.10 -13.89 0.01
N LEU A 147 -8.26 -14.33 -0.48
CA LEU A 147 -8.64 -15.75 -0.50
C LEU A 147 -7.62 -16.60 -1.27
N ASP A 148 -7.36 -16.28 -2.54
CA ASP A 148 -6.48 -17.10 -3.37
C ASP A 148 -5.04 -17.13 -2.84
N ASN A 149 -4.57 -15.99 -2.31
CA ASN A 149 -3.26 -15.87 -1.69
C ASN A 149 -3.15 -16.69 -0.39
N ALA A 150 -4.18 -16.66 0.46
CA ALA A 150 -4.22 -17.44 1.69
C ALA A 150 -4.20 -18.95 1.40
N MET A 151 -5.00 -19.42 0.45
CA MET A 151 -5.03 -20.83 0.02
C MET A 151 -3.68 -21.29 -0.52
N LEU A 152 -3.04 -20.44 -1.32
CA LEU A 152 -1.74 -20.69 -1.95
C LEU A 152 -0.62 -20.74 -0.91
N ASN A 153 -0.52 -19.74 -0.03
CA ASN A 153 0.58 -19.64 0.95
C ASN A 153 0.57 -20.79 1.97
N VAL A 154 -0.62 -21.28 2.37
CA VAL A 154 -0.74 -22.44 3.28
C VAL A 154 -0.71 -23.80 2.56
N GLY A 155 -0.56 -23.83 1.23
CA GLY A 155 -0.45 -25.05 0.44
C GLY A 155 -1.71 -25.90 0.40
N GLN A 156 -2.90 -25.29 0.45
CA GLN A 156 -4.20 -26.00 0.49
C GLN A 156 -5.15 -25.58 -0.64
N LYS A 157 -4.67 -24.89 -1.68
CA LYS A 157 -5.50 -24.48 -2.82
C LYS A 157 -6.12 -25.66 -3.56
N ASP A 158 -5.37 -26.74 -3.79
CA ASP A 158 -5.90 -27.94 -4.45
C ASP A 158 -6.93 -28.68 -3.58
N THR A 159 -6.69 -28.74 -2.26
CA THR A 159 -7.67 -29.26 -1.29
C THR A 159 -8.98 -28.47 -1.35
N ALA A 160 -8.89 -27.14 -1.34
CA ALA A 160 -10.06 -26.27 -1.42
C ALA A 160 -10.79 -26.41 -2.76
N LYS A 161 -10.05 -26.47 -3.86
CA LYS A 161 -10.61 -26.69 -5.20
C LYS A 161 -11.38 -28.00 -5.29
N ALA A 162 -10.79 -29.09 -4.80
CA ALA A 162 -11.43 -30.40 -4.82
C ALA A 162 -12.68 -30.44 -3.92
N GLY A 163 -12.60 -29.88 -2.71
CA GLY A 163 -13.72 -29.87 -1.78
C GLY A 163 -14.87 -28.97 -2.22
N LEU A 164 -14.57 -27.77 -2.74
CA LEU A 164 -15.60 -26.89 -3.31
C LEU A 164 -16.31 -27.53 -4.49
N ALA A 165 -15.58 -28.26 -5.35
CA ALA A 165 -16.18 -28.96 -6.48
C ALA A 165 -17.19 -30.03 -6.03
N GLU A 166 -16.90 -30.76 -4.95
CA GLU A 166 -17.82 -31.74 -4.37
C GLU A 166 -19.04 -31.09 -3.70
N LEU A 167 -18.85 -29.90 -3.12
CA LEU A 167 -19.93 -29.06 -2.60
C LEU A 167 -20.74 -28.33 -3.70
N GLY A 168 -20.36 -28.48 -4.97
CA GLY A 168 -21.08 -27.94 -6.12
C GLY A 168 -20.61 -26.56 -6.60
N PHE A 169 -19.45 -26.08 -6.17
CA PHE A 169 -18.92 -24.75 -6.51
C PHE A 169 -17.61 -24.83 -7.29
N ARG A 170 -17.41 -23.90 -8.22
CA ARG A 170 -16.13 -23.71 -8.91
C ARG A 170 -15.29 -22.68 -8.16
N ILE A 171 -14.04 -23.02 -7.87
CA ILE A 171 -13.14 -22.15 -7.08
C ILE A 171 -12.97 -20.75 -7.69
N GLU A 172 -12.96 -20.65 -9.02
CA GLU A 172 -12.83 -19.35 -9.70
C GLU A 172 -14.04 -18.46 -9.44
N ASP A 173 -15.25 -19.02 -9.47
CA ASP A 173 -16.51 -18.28 -9.23
C ASP A 173 -16.56 -17.79 -7.76
N ILE A 174 -16.01 -18.58 -6.83
CA ILE A 174 -15.86 -18.22 -5.41
C ILE A 174 -14.83 -17.11 -5.20
N ILE A 175 -13.65 -17.19 -5.81
CA ILE A 175 -12.62 -16.13 -5.72
C ILE A 175 -13.15 -14.81 -6.27
N THR A 176 -13.98 -14.84 -7.31
CA THR A 176 -14.53 -13.61 -7.91
C THR A 176 -15.54 -12.87 -7.04
N GLN A 177 -16.13 -13.52 -6.03
CA GLN A 177 -17.03 -12.87 -5.07
C GLN A 177 -16.31 -11.91 -4.12
N GLU A 178 -14.99 -12.06 -3.95
CA GLU A 178 -14.21 -11.23 -3.06
C GLU A 178 -14.02 -9.81 -3.63
N ASN A 179 -14.23 -8.80 -2.79
CA ASN A 179 -13.85 -7.43 -3.09
C ASN A 179 -12.37 -7.20 -2.74
N ASP A 180 -11.65 -6.45 -3.57
CA ASP A 180 -10.31 -5.99 -3.21
C ASP A 180 -10.37 -5.16 -1.92
N ALA A 181 -9.45 -5.37 -0.99
CA ALA A 181 -9.39 -4.53 0.20
C ALA A 181 -8.98 -3.10 -0.19
N ALA A 182 -9.87 -2.14 0.00
CA ALA A 182 -9.68 -0.74 -0.38
C ALA A 182 -8.79 0.02 0.63
N LEU A 183 -7.62 -0.54 0.92
CA LEU A 183 -6.68 -0.06 1.93
C LEU A 183 -5.50 0.74 1.34
N GLY A 184 -5.46 0.91 0.03
CA GLY A 184 -4.38 1.61 -0.67
C GLY A 184 -4.77 1.98 -2.10
N ASN A 185 -3.90 2.75 -2.77
CA ASN A 185 -4.16 3.24 -4.12
C ASN A 185 -3.01 2.94 -5.10
N GLY A 186 -1.77 3.23 -4.72
CA GLY A 186 -0.65 3.28 -5.66
C GLY A 186 0.41 2.18 -5.52
N GLY A 187 1.54 2.42 -6.19
CA GLY A 187 2.73 1.58 -6.09
C GLY A 187 3.34 1.54 -4.69
N LEU A 188 3.20 2.62 -3.91
CA LEU A 188 3.68 2.72 -2.53
C LEU A 188 2.99 1.68 -1.63
N GLY A 189 1.67 1.58 -1.71
CA GLY A 189 0.88 0.62 -0.93
C GLY A 189 1.01 -0.80 -1.47
N ARG A 190 1.25 -0.96 -2.77
CA ARG A 190 1.51 -2.29 -3.34
C ARG A 190 2.89 -2.83 -2.97
N LEU A 191 3.89 -1.96 -2.84
CA LEU A 191 5.20 -2.31 -2.29
C LEU A 191 5.06 -2.77 -0.84
N ALA A 192 4.38 -1.99 0.01
CA ALA A 192 4.10 -2.34 1.39
C ALA A 192 3.43 -3.73 1.50
N ALA A 193 2.44 -4.01 0.65
CA ALA A 193 1.79 -5.31 0.61
C ALA A 193 2.69 -6.46 0.12
N CYS A 194 3.60 -6.23 -0.84
CA CYS A 194 4.61 -7.23 -1.21
C CYS A 194 5.60 -7.49 -0.07
N PHE A 195 6.00 -6.44 0.66
CA PHE A 195 6.91 -6.55 1.80
C PHE A 195 6.30 -7.37 2.94
N LEU A 196 5.00 -7.19 3.25
CA LEU A 196 4.34 -8.02 4.25
C LEU A 196 4.35 -9.52 3.91
N ASP A 197 4.13 -9.87 2.63
CA ASP A 197 4.21 -11.25 2.15
C ASP A 197 5.63 -11.82 2.25
N SER A 198 6.65 -11.06 1.86
CA SER A 198 8.07 -11.44 1.99
C SER A 198 8.51 -11.57 3.45
N LEU A 199 8.16 -10.61 4.32
CA LEU A 199 8.46 -10.65 5.75
C LEU A 199 7.90 -11.92 6.41
N ALA A 200 6.66 -12.30 6.05
CA ALA A 200 6.06 -13.54 6.54
C ALA A 200 6.76 -14.79 5.97
N SER A 201 7.00 -14.83 4.65
CA SER A 201 7.60 -15.97 3.95
C SER A 201 9.05 -16.26 4.39
N LEU A 202 9.81 -15.21 4.70
CA LEU A 202 11.18 -15.28 5.21
C LEU A 202 11.27 -15.41 6.74
N ASN A 203 10.13 -15.48 7.43
CA ASN A 203 10.02 -15.65 8.87
C ASN A 203 10.54 -14.46 9.71
N TYR A 204 10.58 -13.24 9.18
CA TYR A 204 10.96 -12.07 9.97
C TYR A 204 9.85 -11.69 10.97
N PRO A 205 10.19 -11.40 12.25
CA PRO A 205 9.23 -10.87 13.23
C PRO A 205 8.77 -9.45 12.87
N ALA A 206 7.70 -9.33 12.08
CA ALA A 206 7.31 -8.04 11.54
C ALA A 206 5.81 -7.83 11.44
N TRP A 207 5.37 -6.59 11.69
CA TRP A 207 3.98 -6.16 11.50
C TRP A 207 3.89 -4.92 10.60
N GLY A 208 2.82 -4.85 9.81
CA GLY A 208 2.39 -3.62 9.15
C GLY A 208 1.42 -2.82 10.04
N TYR A 209 1.48 -1.50 9.96
CA TYR A 209 0.55 -0.58 10.61
C TYR A 209 -0.01 0.44 9.63
N GLY A 210 -1.33 0.59 9.61
CA GLY A 210 -2.03 1.56 8.76
C GLY A 210 -3.44 1.91 9.25
N LEU A 211 -4.22 2.57 8.39
CA LEU A 211 -5.62 2.93 8.64
C LEU A 211 -6.58 1.92 8.02
N ARG A 212 -7.71 1.68 8.69
CA ARG A 212 -8.83 0.89 8.14
C ARG A 212 -9.79 1.80 7.39
N TYR A 213 -9.48 2.11 6.12
CA TYR A 213 -10.34 2.98 5.30
C TYR A 213 -11.70 2.34 5.02
N ARG A 214 -12.78 3.09 5.28
CA ARG A 214 -14.13 2.60 5.06
C ARG A 214 -14.51 2.51 3.58
N TYR A 215 -14.11 3.51 2.80
CA TYR A 215 -14.52 3.69 1.41
C TYR A 215 -13.34 3.74 0.42
N GLY A 216 -12.15 3.36 0.89
CA GLY A 216 -10.90 3.45 0.12
C GLY A 216 -10.59 4.86 -0.37
N ILE A 217 -9.98 4.97 -1.56
CA ILE A 217 -9.85 6.25 -2.26
C ILE A 217 -11.17 6.60 -2.97
N PHE A 218 -11.60 5.71 -3.87
CA PHE A 218 -12.89 5.62 -4.55
C PHE A 218 -12.87 4.41 -5.50
N LYS A 219 -14.04 3.89 -5.84
CA LYS A 219 -14.26 3.02 -7.00
C LYS A 219 -14.50 3.89 -8.23
N GLN A 220 -13.82 3.56 -9.32
CA GLN A 220 -13.93 4.33 -10.57
C GLN A 220 -15.07 3.79 -11.43
N GLU A 221 -15.95 4.67 -11.88
CA GLU A 221 -16.90 4.37 -12.96
C GLU A 221 -16.60 5.26 -14.15
N ILE A 222 -16.95 4.79 -15.36
CA ILE A 222 -16.82 5.58 -16.59
C ILE A 222 -18.23 5.84 -17.11
N VAL A 223 -18.64 7.11 -17.06
CA VAL A 223 -19.96 7.58 -17.51
C VAL A 223 -19.74 8.62 -18.59
N ASP A 224 -20.31 8.39 -19.77
CA ASP A 224 -20.13 9.25 -20.96
C ASP A 224 -18.64 9.56 -21.27
N GLY A 225 -17.77 8.56 -21.04
CA GLY A 225 -16.33 8.66 -21.23
C GLY A 225 -15.57 9.35 -20.10
N TYR A 226 -16.24 9.92 -19.09
CA TYR A 226 -15.60 10.56 -17.94
C TYR A 226 -15.47 9.63 -16.74
N GLN A 227 -14.39 9.82 -15.98
CA GLN A 227 -14.27 9.23 -14.65
C GLN A 227 -15.27 9.87 -13.68
N VAL A 228 -16.07 9.02 -13.03
CA VAL A 228 -16.92 9.33 -11.88
C VAL A 228 -16.41 8.56 -10.67
N GLU A 229 -16.24 9.24 -9.55
CA GLU A 229 -15.84 8.64 -8.28
C GLU A 229 -17.07 8.20 -7.48
N VAL A 230 -17.14 6.92 -7.11
CA VAL A 230 -18.15 6.39 -6.18
C VAL A 230 -17.47 5.74 -4.97
N PRO A 231 -18.11 5.67 -3.79
CA PRO A 231 -17.53 5.00 -2.63
C PRO A 231 -17.27 3.51 -2.89
N ASP A 232 -16.17 2.98 -2.33
CA ASP A 232 -15.86 1.55 -2.39
C ASP A 232 -16.40 0.82 -1.16
N TYR A 233 -17.49 0.07 -1.31
CA TYR A 233 -18.20 -0.62 -0.22
C TYR A 233 -17.60 -2.00 0.14
N TRP A 234 -16.28 -2.12 0.14
CA TRP A 234 -15.57 -3.38 0.41
C TRP A 234 -15.80 -3.95 1.82
N LEU A 235 -16.22 -3.11 2.79
CA LEU A 235 -16.47 -3.51 4.17
C LEU A 235 -17.90 -3.95 4.48
N ASP A 236 -18.81 -3.94 3.49
CA ASP A 236 -20.14 -4.50 3.67
C ASP A 236 -20.06 -5.97 4.13
N PHE A 237 -19.02 -6.68 3.67
CA PHE A 237 -18.59 -7.95 4.23
C PHE A 237 -17.07 -8.15 4.04
N ASN A 238 -16.35 -8.35 5.14
CA ASN A 238 -14.92 -8.72 5.13
C ASN A 238 -14.68 -9.87 6.13
N PRO A 239 -14.40 -11.09 5.66
CA PRO A 239 -14.18 -12.22 6.55
C PRO A 239 -12.79 -12.19 7.20
N TRP A 240 -11.79 -11.51 6.63
CA TRP A 240 -10.37 -11.70 6.97
C TRP A 240 -9.89 -10.96 8.21
N GLU A 241 -10.51 -9.83 8.52
CA GLU A 241 -10.15 -9.05 9.70
C GLU A 241 -10.92 -9.52 10.93
N PHE A 242 -10.37 -9.26 12.11
CA PHE A 242 -11.12 -9.36 13.35
C PHE A 242 -10.86 -8.16 14.26
N PRO A 243 -11.92 -7.57 14.84
CA PRO A 243 -11.78 -6.45 15.75
C PRO A 243 -11.09 -6.88 17.04
N ARG A 244 -10.21 -6.01 17.56
CA ARG A 244 -9.59 -6.13 18.87
C ARG A 244 -10.19 -5.07 19.79
N HIS A 245 -11.43 -5.33 20.26
CA HIS A 245 -12.14 -4.42 21.16
C HIS A 245 -11.42 -4.15 22.48
N ASP A 246 -10.42 -4.97 22.82
CA ASP A 246 -9.59 -4.81 24.00
C ASP A 246 -8.27 -4.05 23.71
N VAL A 247 -8.04 -3.64 22.47
CA VAL A 247 -6.94 -2.78 22.04
C VAL A 247 -7.54 -1.49 21.49
N THR A 248 -7.82 -0.58 22.42
CA THR A 248 -8.35 0.76 22.15
C THR A 248 -7.40 1.81 22.72
N VAL A 249 -7.15 2.88 21.96
CA VAL A 249 -6.23 3.96 22.36
C VAL A 249 -6.93 5.30 22.20
N ASP A 250 -6.88 6.14 23.23
CA ASP A 250 -7.36 7.52 23.15
C ASP A 250 -6.30 8.40 22.47
N ILE A 251 -6.69 9.09 21.40
CA ILE A 251 -5.84 9.98 20.62
C ILE A 251 -6.36 11.41 20.77
N GLN A 252 -5.49 12.30 21.23
CA GLN A 252 -5.81 13.70 21.48
C GLN A 252 -5.51 14.56 20.23
N PHE A 253 -6.35 15.56 19.97
CA PHE A 253 -6.13 16.62 18.98
C PHE A 253 -6.40 17.99 19.61
N PHE A 254 -5.84 19.04 19.02
CA PHE A 254 -5.99 20.42 19.47
C PHE A 254 -5.45 20.63 20.91
N GLY A 255 -6.15 21.44 21.72
CA GLY A 255 -5.75 21.71 23.09
C GLY A 255 -4.57 22.69 23.19
N HIS A 256 -3.82 22.61 24.28
CA HIS A 256 -2.65 23.48 24.51
C HIS A 256 -1.60 22.76 25.36
N ALA A 257 -0.33 23.14 25.17
CA ALA A 257 0.78 22.61 25.94
C ALA A 257 1.21 23.63 27.01
N ARG A 258 1.13 23.24 28.28
CA ARG A 258 1.61 24.04 29.43
C ARG A 258 2.87 23.43 30.04
N LYS A 259 3.76 24.27 30.57
CA LYS A 259 4.89 23.81 31.40
C LYS A 259 4.50 23.87 32.88
N THR A 260 4.81 22.81 33.60
CA THR A 260 4.59 22.65 35.04
C THR A 260 5.86 22.20 35.70
N THR A 261 6.00 22.46 37.00
CA THR A 261 7.09 21.91 37.80
C THR A 261 6.60 20.69 38.55
N ASP A 262 7.30 19.57 38.44
CA ASP A 262 6.99 18.36 39.20
C ASP A 262 7.43 18.49 40.67
N SER A 263 7.17 17.45 41.48
CA SER A 263 7.54 17.42 42.90
C SER A 263 9.06 17.49 43.16
N ASN A 264 9.89 17.25 42.15
CA ASN A 264 11.35 17.25 42.23
C ASN A 264 11.98 18.54 41.67
N GLY A 265 11.16 19.52 41.25
CA GLY A 265 11.65 20.78 40.69
C GLY A 265 11.95 20.73 39.19
N LYS A 266 11.66 19.62 38.50
CA LYS A 266 11.89 19.47 37.05
C LYS A 266 10.73 20.08 36.27
N SER A 267 11.05 20.77 35.18
CA SER A 267 10.04 21.32 34.26
C SER A 267 9.51 20.19 33.37
N VAL A 268 8.20 19.95 33.42
CA VAL A 268 7.47 18.93 32.66
C VAL A 268 6.42 19.61 31.80
N ALA A 269 6.28 19.20 30.54
CA ALA A 269 5.22 19.68 29.67
C ALA A 269 3.99 18.78 29.80
N VAL A 270 2.81 19.40 29.86
CA VAL A 270 1.51 18.71 29.89
C VAL A 270 0.69 19.21 28.70
N TRP A 271 0.20 18.28 27.89
CA TRP A 271 -0.74 18.57 26.82
C TRP A 271 -2.17 18.28 27.29
N GLU A 272 -3.01 19.30 27.34
CA GLU A 272 -4.36 19.19 27.90
C GLU A 272 -5.42 19.98 27.12
N GLY A 273 -6.68 19.61 27.37
CA GLY A 273 -7.83 20.08 26.60
C GLY A 273 -7.88 19.48 25.20
N GLY A 274 -8.69 20.09 24.31
CA GLY A 274 -8.86 19.62 22.94
C GLY A 274 -9.90 18.52 22.80
N GLU A 275 -9.75 17.71 21.76
CA GLU A 275 -10.68 16.64 21.36
C GLU A 275 -9.99 15.28 21.52
N ILE A 276 -10.75 14.26 21.97
CA ILE A 276 -10.26 12.88 22.08
C ILE A 276 -11.04 12.00 21.10
N VAL A 277 -10.31 11.22 20.30
CA VAL A 277 -10.84 10.20 19.38
C VAL A 277 -10.28 8.84 19.77
N GLN A 278 -11.09 7.78 19.71
CA GLN A 278 -10.65 6.43 19.98
C GLN A 278 -10.15 5.72 18.73
N ALA A 279 -8.97 5.12 18.82
CA ALA A 279 -8.42 4.20 17.84
C ALA A 279 -8.68 2.75 18.26
N VAL A 280 -9.44 2.02 17.45
CA VAL A 280 -9.74 0.59 17.67
C VAL A 280 -8.96 -0.24 16.67
N ALA A 281 -8.22 -1.24 17.16
CA ALA A 281 -7.41 -2.10 16.31
C ALA A 281 -8.26 -3.17 15.60
N TYR A 282 -7.92 -3.44 14.34
CA TYR A 282 -8.36 -4.56 13.53
C TYR A 282 -7.12 -5.28 13.02
N ASP A 283 -7.07 -6.59 13.22
CA ASP A 283 -5.93 -7.41 12.81
C ASP A 283 -6.30 -8.20 11.57
N VAL A 284 -5.40 -8.21 10.59
CA VAL A 284 -5.48 -9.00 9.36
C VAL A 284 -4.26 -9.94 9.32
N PRO A 285 -4.44 -11.26 9.44
CA PRO A 285 -3.34 -12.22 9.37
C PRO A 285 -2.66 -12.20 7.99
N ILE A 286 -1.33 -12.22 7.97
CA ILE A 286 -0.52 -12.28 6.76
C ILE A 286 0.24 -13.61 6.70
N PRO A 287 -0.24 -14.62 5.95
CA PRO A 287 0.45 -15.91 5.85
C PRO A 287 1.72 -15.80 5.00
N GLY A 288 2.80 -16.42 5.45
CA GLY A 288 3.99 -16.64 4.64
C GLY A 288 3.86 -17.87 3.73
N TYR A 289 4.55 -17.88 2.60
CA TYR A 289 4.58 -19.03 1.70
C TYR A 289 5.42 -20.18 2.27
N ASP A 290 4.83 -21.37 2.36
CA ASP A 290 5.52 -22.59 2.78
C ASP A 290 6.21 -22.41 4.16
N THR A 291 5.47 -21.82 5.09
CA THR A 291 5.86 -21.66 6.51
C THR A 291 4.60 -21.47 7.37
N PRO A 292 4.58 -21.96 8.63
CA PRO A 292 3.52 -21.62 9.57
C PRO A 292 3.60 -20.17 10.07
N THR A 293 4.66 -19.41 9.73
CA THR A 293 4.75 -18.00 10.12
C THR A 293 3.61 -17.20 9.51
N THR A 294 2.76 -16.68 10.39
CA THR A 294 1.64 -15.80 10.04
C THR A 294 1.81 -14.48 10.79
N ASN A 295 2.33 -13.48 10.07
CA ASN A 295 2.52 -12.12 10.58
C ASN A 295 1.18 -11.36 10.60
N ASN A 296 1.23 -10.06 10.88
CA ASN A 296 0.03 -9.25 11.12
C ASN A 296 0.10 -7.91 10.39
N LEU A 297 -1.00 -7.52 9.75
CA LEU A 297 -1.30 -6.14 9.42
C LEU A 297 -2.31 -5.63 10.44
N ARG A 298 -1.93 -4.63 11.24
CA ARG A 298 -2.83 -3.95 12.16
C ARG A 298 -3.34 -2.66 11.55
N LEU A 299 -4.66 -2.52 11.50
CA LEU A 299 -5.36 -1.37 10.98
C LEU A 299 -6.10 -0.65 12.10
N TRP A 300 -6.12 0.68 12.06
CA TRP A 300 -6.82 1.50 13.04
C TRP A 300 -8.11 2.09 12.47
N SER A 301 -9.22 1.88 13.18
CA SER A 301 -10.51 2.52 12.91
C SER A 301 -10.77 3.61 13.96
N SER A 302 -11.23 4.77 13.51
CA SER A 302 -11.55 5.91 14.36
C SER A 302 -13.00 5.87 14.86
N LYS A 303 -13.18 6.06 16.17
CA LYS A 303 -14.48 6.10 16.87
C LYS A 303 -14.57 7.28 17.82
N ALA A 304 -15.78 7.75 18.12
CA ALA A 304 -15.99 8.78 19.13
C ALA A 304 -15.68 8.27 20.54
N SER A 305 -14.97 9.07 21.34
CA SER A 305 -14.56 8.72 22.72
C SER A 305 -15.67 8.91 23.76
N GLY A 306 -16.54 9.91 23.57
CA GLY A 306 -17.63 10.28 24.50
C GLY A 306 -18.90 9.41 24.41
N GLY A 307 -18.86 8.32 23.62
CA GLY A 307 -20.03 7.54 23.23
C GLY A 307 -20.53 7.91 21.83
N GLU A 308 -21.32 7.02 21.23
CA GLU A 308 -21.81 7.18 19.85
C GLU A 308 -22.97 8.18 19.73
N PHE A 309 -23.61 8.58 20.85
CA PHE A 309 -24.89 9.29 20.83
C PHE A 309 -25.17 10.17 22.06
N ASP A 310 -25.60 11.42 21.84
CA ASP A 310 -26.05 12.35 22.88
C ASP A 310 -27.58 12.34 23.02
N PHE A 311 -28.09 11.64 24.05
CA PHE A 311 -29.52 11.56 24.35
C PHE A 311 -30.16 12.90 24.71
N GLN A 312 -29.42 13.85 25.30
CA GLN A 312 -30.00 15.14 25.68
C GLN A 312 -30.29 15.97 24.43
N LYS A 313 -29.36 16.03 23.48
CA LYS A 313 -29.56 16.71 22.19
C LYS A 313 -30.68 16.05 21.38
N PHE A 314 -30.70 14.72 21.32
CA PHE A 314 -31.74 13.99 20.60
C PHE A 314 -33.14 14.26 21.17
N ASN A 315 -33.31 14.16 22.50
CA ASN A 315 -34.60 14.41 23.15
C ASN A 315 -35.08 15.87 23.00
N ASN A 316 -34.16 16.80 22.76
CA ASN A 316 -34.47 18.21 22.48
C ASN A 316 -34.78 18.47 20.99
N GLY A 317 -34.79 17.44 20.14
CA GLY A 317 -35.05 17.55 18.70
C GLY A 317 -33.84 17.95 17.85
N ASP A 318 -32.65 18.05 18.45
CA ASP A 318 -31.40 18.37 17.75
C ASP A 318 -30.70 17.08 17.30
N TYR A 319 -31.31 16.42 16.32
CA TYR A 319 -30.88 15.09 15.86
C TYR A 319 -29.50 15.11 15.21
N GLU A 320 -29.17 16.13 14.40
CA GLU A 320 -27.87 16.22 13.73
C GLU A 320 -26.73 16.37 14.74
N SER A 321 -26.87 17.26 15.73
CA SER A 321 -25.84 17.47 16.75
C SER A 321 -25.70 16.30 17.72
N SER A 322 -26.71 15.43 17.81
CA SER A 322 -26.68 14.24 18.67
C SER A 322 -25.70 13.16 18.20
N VAL A 323 -25.32 13.18 16.91
CA VAL A 323 -24.38 12.24 16.27
C VAL A 323 -23.14 12.93 15.67
N ALA A 324 -23.02 14.25 15.82
CA ALA A 324 -21.95 15.02 15.19
C ALA A 324 -20.55 14.58 15.63
N ASP A 325 -20.37 14.17 16.89
CA ASP A 325 -19.08 13.73 17.42
C ASP A 325 -18.66 12.38 16.79
N GLN A 326 -19.63 11.48 16.60
CA GLN A 326 -19.43 10.22 15.87
C GLN A 326 -18.99 10.50 14.43
N GLN A 327 -19.71 11.36 13.71
CA GLN A 327 -19.38 11.68 12.32
C GLN A 327 -17.97 12.28 12.17
N ARG A 328 -17.59 13.21 13.05
CA ARG A 328 -16.24 13.81 13.03
C ARG A 328 -15.15 12.77 13.28
N ALA A 329 -15.33 11.90 14.26
CA ALA A 329 -14.39 10.84 14.57
C ALA A 329 -14.26 9.84 13.40
N GLU A 330 -15.37 9.34 12.86
CA GLU A 330 -15.37 8.34 11.77
C GLU A 330 -14.79 8.89 10.46
N THR A 331 -14.85 10.20 10.23
CA THR A 331 -14.28 10.85 9.04
C THR A 331 -12.78 10.60 8.88
N ILE A 332 -12.03 10.46 9.99
CA ILE A 332 -10.58 10.21 9.96
C ILE A 332 -10.25 8.90 9.23
N SER A 333 -11.03 7.84 9.43
CA SER A 333 -10.80 6.55 8.76
C SER A 333 -11.78 6.29 7.60
N ALA A 334 -12.44 7.33 7.07
CA ALA A 334 -13.42 7.17 5.99
C ALA A 334 -12.77 6.94 4.62
N VAL A 335 -11.90 7.86 4.18
CA VAL A 335 -11.32 7.85 2.82
C VAL A 335 -9.80 8.04 2.84
N LEU A 336 -9.11 7.41 1.90
CA LEU A 336 -7.68 7.57 1.66
C LEU A 336 -7.42 8.83 0.82
N TYR A 337 -6.43 9.65 1.21
CA TYR A 337 -6.07 10.91 0.53
C TYR A 337 -7.27 11.84 0.30
N PRO A 338 -7.92 12.34 1.38
CA PRO A 338 -8.98 13.33 1.24
C PRO A 338 -8.47 14.56 0.49
N ASN A 339 -9.35 15.18 -0.31
CA ASN A 339 -9.01 16.35 -1.11
C ASN A 339 -8.49 17.50 -0.22
N ASP A 340 -7.21 17.82 -0.34
CA ASP A 340 -6.47 18.78 0.46
C ASP A 340 -6.22 20.12 -0.27
N ASN A 341 -6.89 20.35 -1.40
CA ASN A 341 -6.95 21.68 -2.02
C ASN A 341 -7.67 22.71 -1.12
N LEU A 342 -8.43 22.24 -0.13
CA LEU A 342 -9.14 23.05 0.85
C LEU A 342 -8.46 22.94 2.22
N GLU A 343 -8.49 24.02 3.01
CA GLU A 343 -7.84 24.05 4.34
C GLU A 343 -8.37 22.96 5.29
N ARG A 344 -9.68 22.68 5.27
CA ARG A 344 -10.27 21.57 6.03
C ARG A 344 -9.74 20.20 5.60
N GLY A 345 -9.41 20.04 4.32
CA GLY A 345 -8.82 18.82 3.78
C GLY A 345 -7.38 18.63 4.27
N LYS A 346 -6.59 19.71 4.33
CA LYS A 346 -5.25 19.70 4.93
C LYS A 346 -5.28 19.31 6.41
N GLU A 347 -6.20 19.88 7.18
CA GLU A 347 -6.38 19.50 8.59
C GLU A 347 -6.74 18.02 8.73
N LEU A 348 -7.68 17.52 7.92
CA LEU A 348 -8.09 16.11 7.96
C LEU A 348 -6.93 15.17 7.60
N ARG A 349 -6.15 15.49 6.56
CA ARG A 349 -4.98 14.69 6.16
C ARG A 349 -3.91 14.66 7.25
N LEU A 350 -3.65 15.79 7.93
CA LEU A 350 -2.74 15.82 9.08
C LEU A 350 -3.30 15.05 10.29
N LYS A 351 -4.62 15.13 10.54
CA LYS A 351 -5.31 14.31 11.56
C LYS A 351 -5.14 12.82 11.29
N GLN A 352 -5.32 12.39 10.04
CA GLN A 352 -5.12 11.01 9.62
C GLN A 352 -3.71 10.52 9.93
N GLN A 353 -2.69 11.26 9.47
CA GLN A 353 -1.29 10.92 9.71
C GLN A 353 -0.99 10.80 11.20
N TYR A 354 -1.40 11.77 12.01
CA TYR A 354 -1.16 11.70 13.46
C TYR A 354 -1.91 10.54 14.12
N PHE A 355 -3.18 10.33 13.74
CA PHE A 355 -4.05 9.35 14.38
C PHE A 355 -3.45 7.94 14.38
N TRP A 356 -3.08 7.42 13.20
CA TRP A 356 -2.59 6.05 13.15
C TRP A 356 -1.19 5.92 13.73
N VAL A 357 -0.30 6.92 13.57
CA VAL A 357 1.08 6.81 14.09
C VAL A 357 1.07 6.82 15.61
N ALA A 358 0.24 7.66 16.23
CA ALA A 358 0.09 7.71 17.68
C ALA A 358 -0.48 6.41 18.24
N ALA A 359 -1.55 5.88 17.63
CA ALA A 359 -2.13 4.60 18.03
C ALA A 359 -1.12 3.44 17.87
N SER A 360 -0.36 3.44 16.78
CA SER A 360 0.65 2.40 16.49
C SER A 360 1.82 2.45 17.48
N LEU A 361 2.33 3.66 17.79
CA LEU A 361 3.40 3.83 18.78
C LEU A 361 2.96 3.44 20.18
N TYR A 362 1.73 3.78 20.57
CA TYR A 362 1.16 3.31 21.83
C TYR A 362 1.21 1.78 21.93
N ASP A 363 0.79 1.06 20.88
CA ASP A 363 0.84 -0.41 20.91
C ASP A 363 2.26 -0.98 20.89
N ILE A 364 3.19 -0.36 20.16
CA ILE A 364 4.60 -0.76 20.15
C ILE A 364 5.22 -0.59 21.54
N VAL A 365 5.04 0.58 22.16
CA VAL A 365 5.52 0.88 23.52
C VAL A 365 4.90 -0.07 24.53
N ARG A 366 3.58 -0.29 24.46
CA ARG A 366 2.88 -1.25 25.32
C ARG A 366 3.47 -2.65 25.21
N ARG A 367 3.80 -3.11 23.99
CA ARG A 367 4.41 -4.43 23.77
C ARG A 367 5.84 -4.49 24.29
N PHE A 368 6.65 -3.44 24.07
CA PHE A 368 7.99 -3.36 24.64
C PHE A 368 7.96 -3.41 26.16
N LYS A 369 7.07 -2.66 26.83
CA LYS A 369 6.95 -2.67 28.30
C LYS A 369 6.67 -4.05 28.89
N LYS A 370 6.05 -4.97 28.15
CA LYS A 370 5.85 -6.36 28.61
C LYS A 370 7.14 -7.14 28.80
N SER A 371 8.22 -6.80 28.07
CA SER A 371 9.52 -7.43 28.25
C SER A 371 10.22 -6.99 29.55
N ASN A 372 9.73 -5.92 30.20
CA ASN A 372 10.36 -5.27 31.36
C ASN A 372 11.82 -4.85 31.14
N ARG A 373 12.21 -4.62 29.88
CA ARG A 373 13.55 -4.18 29.54
C ARG A 373 13.78 -2.69 29.82
N PRO A 374 15.02 -2.27 30.09
CA PRO A 374 15.39 -0.85 30.15
C PRO A 374 15.16 -0.13 28.83
N TRP A 375 14.72 1.14 28.87
CA TRP A 375 14.46 1.95 27.67
C TRP A 375 15.63 2.08 26.69
N LYS A 376 16.88 2.06 27.18
CA LYS A 376 18.08 2.07 26.33
C LYS A 376 18.18 0.87 25.37
N GLU A 377 17.44 -0.22 25.65
CA GLU A 377 17.37 -1.40 24.79
C GLU A 377 16.20 -1.34 23.80
N PHE A 378 15.42 -0.26 23.79
CA PHE A 378 14.31 -0.09 22.86
C PHE A 378 14.76 -0.20 21.38
N PRO A 379 15.84 0.47 20.93
CA PRO A 379 16.32 0.35 19.55
C PRO A 379 16.85 -1.06 19.19
N GLU A 380 17.29 -1.83 20.19
CA GLU A 380 17.73 -3.23 20.01
C GLU A 380 16.54 -4.19 19.88
N GLN A 381 15.32 -3.74 20.19
CA GLN A 381 14.11 -4.54 20.18
C GLN A 381 13.07 -4.06 19.16
N VAL A 382 13.19 -2.81 18.71
CA VAL A 382 12.20 -2.14 17.87
C VAL A 382 12.92 -1.45 16.70
N ALA A 383 12.57 -1.83 15.48
CA ALA A 383 12.84 -1.06 14.27
C ALA A 383 11.53 -0.56 13.69
N ILE A 384 11.44 0.74 13.36
CA ILE A 384 10.27 1.32 12.70
C ILE A 384 10.69 1.89 11.35
N GLN A 385 10.10 1.37 10.28
CA GLN A 385 10.32 1.88 8.93
C GLN A 385 9.23 2.89 8.56
N LEU A 386 9.66 4.10 8.20
CA LEU A 386 8.81 5.14 7.63
C LEU A 386 8.75 4.93 6.10
N ASN A 387 7.59 4.48 5.60
CA ASN A 387 7.34 4.38 4.18
C ASN A 387 6.86 5.73 3.63
N ASP A 388 7.78 6.48 3.01
CA ASP A 388 7.60 7.89 2.65
C ASP A 388 7.43 8.81 3.87
N THR A 389 7.04 10.06 3.65
CA THR A 389 6.98 11.13 4.66
C THR A 389 5.69 11.11 5.51
N HIS A 390 4.65 10.41 5.09
CA HIS A 390 3.36 10.38 5.78
C HIS A 390 3.44 10.00 7.28
N PRO A 391 4.27 9.01 7.71
CA PRO A 391 4.39 8.65 9.11
C PRO A 391 5.47 9.44 9.87
N THR A 392 6.03 10.53 9.33
CA THR A 392 7.12 11.31 9.96
C THR A 392 6.78 11.79 11.39
N LEU A 393 5.50 12.06 11.66
CA LEU A 393 5.05 12.44 13.02
C LEU A 393 5.34 11.36 14.08
N ALA A 394 5.60 10.11 13.69
CA ALA A 394 6.04 9.05 14.61
C ALA A 394 7.35 9.40 15.34
N ILE A 395 8.29 10.10 14.68
CA ILE A 395 9.54 10.57 15.29
C ILE A 395 9.23 11.49 16.48
N VAL A 396 8.35 12.46 16.24
CA VAL A 396 7.98 13.49 17.21
C VAL A 396 7.10 12.91 18.33
N GLU A 397 6.19 12.00 17.98
CA GLU A 397 5.32 11.35 18.96
C GLU A 397 6.09 10.38 19.86
N LEU A 398 7.07 9.62 19.35
CA LEU A 398 7.91 8.78 20.20
C LEU A 398 8.73 9.64 21.17
N GLN A 399 9.30 10.76 20.69
CA GLN A 399 9.99 11.72 21.56
C GLN A 399 9.04 12.23 22.66
N ARG A 400 7.80 12.61 22.30
CA ARG A 400 6.77 13.05 23.26
C ARG A 400 6.47 11.99 24.32
N ILE A 401 6.24 10.73 23.91
CA ILE A 401 5.97 9.63 24.83
C ILE A 401 7.14 9.47 25.82
N LEU A 402 8.37 9.41 25.32
CA LEU A 402 9.55 9.17 26.15
C LEU A 402 9.82 10.28 27.18
N ILE A 403 9.58 11.55 26.83
CA ILE A 403 9.84 12.66 27.74
C ILE A 403 8.63 13.02 28.63
N ASP A 404 7.42 13.11 28.05
CA ASP A 404 6.25 13.60 28.78
C ASP A 404 5.60 12.48 29.62
N ILE A 405 5.63 11.22 29.15
CA ILE A 405 4.97 10.08 29.82
C ILE A 405 5.99 9.20 30.56
N GLU A 406 7.12 8.88 29.93
CA GLU A 406 8.15 8.00 30.53
C GLU A 406 9.23 8.77 31.29
N HIS A 407 9.16 10.10 31.29
CA HIS A 407 10.00 11.01 32.06
C HIS A 407 11.51 10.90 31.81
N LEU A 408 11.91 10.44 30.61
CA LEU A 408 13.32 10.39 30.21
C LEU A 408 13.90 11.80 30.00
N GLU A 409 15.22 11.91 30.12
CA GLU A 409 15.95 13.10 29.69
C GLU A 409 15.95 13.22 28.17
N TRP A 410 15.96 14.45 27.66
CA TRP A 410 15.84 14.73 26.23
C TRP A 410 16.87 13.98 25.38
N ASP A 411 18.16 14.03 25.76
CA ASP A 411 19.24 13.44 24.98
C ASP A 411 19.14 11.91 24.91
N LEU A 412 18.75 11.26 26.02
CA LEU A 412 18.52 9.82 26.05
C LEU A 412 17.31 9.43 25.19
N ALA A 413 16.21 10.18 25.30
CA ALA A 413 15.01 9.95 24.49
C ALA A 413 15.31 10.13 23.00
N TRP A 414 16.06 11.18 22.64
CA TRP A 414 16.38 11.49 21.25
C TRP A 414 17.32 10.45 20.62
N ASP A 415 18.29 9.94 21.37
CA ASP A 415 19.15 8.83 20.93
C ASP A 415 18.32 7.55 20.65
N ILE A 416 17.37 7.22 21.54
CA ILE A 416 16.44 6.12 21.31
C ILE A 416 15.63 6.34 20.03
N VAL A 417 15.08 7.54 19.83
CA VAL A 417 14.29 7.90 18.64
C VAL A 417 15.11 7.69 17.37
N VAL A 418 16.29 8.31 17.26
CA VAL A 418 17.13 8.25 16.05
C VAL A 418 17.50 6.81 15.72
N ASN A 419 17.90 6.01 16.71
CA ASN A 419 18.30 4.60 16.51
C ASN A 419 17.11 3.65 16.25
N THR A 420 15.86 4.10 16.43
CA THR A 420 14.66 3.30 16.15
C THR A 420 14.20 3.42 14.70
N PHE A 421 14.33 4.60 14.09
CA PHE A 421 13.68 4.90 12.80
C PHE A 421 14.61 4.76 11.58
N GLY A 422 14.11 4.08 10.55
CA GLY A 422 14.62 4.16 9.17
C GLY A 422 13.62 4.87 8.26
N TYR A 423 14.09 5.65 7.29
CA TYR A 423 13.24 6.41 6.36
C TYR A 423 13.49 6.00 4.90
N THR A 424 12.44 5.53 4.22
CA THR A 424 12.48 5.28 2.77
C THR A 424 11.84 6.44 2.03
N ASN A 425 12.60 7.06 1.13
CA ASN A 425 12.09 8.11 0.23
C ASN A 425 11.69 7.51 -1.13
N HIS A 426 10.54 7.97 -1.65
CA HIS A 426 10.01 7.57 -2.97
C HIS A 426 9.87 8.75 -3.95
N THR A 427 10.40 9.92 -3.60
CA THR A 427 10.09 11.18 -4.26
C THR A 427 11.33 11.77 -4.92
N VAL A 428 11.27 11.93 -6.25
CA VAL A 428 12.32 12.61 -7.03
C VAL A 428 12.18 14.13 -6.97
N LEU A 429 10.95 14.63 -7.11
CA LEU A 429 10.66 16.06 -7.27
C LEU A 429 10.64 16.79 -5.90
N PRO A 430 11.50 17.80 -5.66
CA PRO A 430 11.53 18.52 -4.38
C PRO A 430 10.19 19.16 -3.99
N GLU A 431 9.40 19.60 -4.97
CA GLU A 431 8.06 20.18 -4.79
C GLU A 431 7.01 19.17 -4.33
N ALA A 432 7.24 17.87 -4.53
CA ALA A 432 6.37 16.80 -4.07
C ALA A 432 6.71 16.33 -2.64
N LEU A 433 7.78 16.85 -2.02
CA LEU A 433 8.11 16.56 -0.62
C LEU A 433 7.11 17.27 0.30
N GLU A 434 6.51 16.50 1.21
CA GLU A 434 5.42 17.00 2.06
C GLU A 434 5.88 18.14 2.99
N LYS A 435 5.10 19.22 3.00
CA LYS A 435 5.26 20.36 3.89
C LYS A 435 3.93 20.75 4.51
N TRP A 436 3.96 21.12 5.80
CA TRP A 436 2.77 21.56 6.52
C TRP A 436 2.93 23.00 7.03
N PRO A 437 1.92 23.87 6.90
CA PRO A 437 1.97 25.19 7.51
C PRO A 437 2.17 25.09 9.02
N VAL A 438 3.11 25.86 9.56
CA VAL A 438 3.40 25.88 10.99
C VAL A 438 2.14 26.18 11.81
N GLY A 439 1.31 27.12 11.35
CA GLY A 439 0.05 27.48 12.03
C GLY A 439 -0.94 26.31 12.13
N LEU A 440 -1.00 25.44 11.12
CA LEU A 440 -1.86 24.26 11.14
C LEU A 440 -1.37 23.24 12.18
N ILE A 441 -0.06 22.95 12.21
CA ILE A 441 0.52 22.07 13.24
C ILE A 441 0.35 22.68 14.63
N GLN A 442 0.55 24.01 14.79
CA GLN A 442 0.35 24.69 16.07
C GLN A 442 -1.07 24.51 16.59
N HIS A 443 -2.06 24.64 15.71
CA HIS A 443 -3.47 24.51 16.06
C HIS A 443 -3.83 23.07 16.43
N LEU A 444 -3.38 22.10 15.63
CA LEU A 444 -3.79 20.70 15.77
C LEU A 444 -2.94 19.91 16.77
N LEU A 445 -1.64 20.15 16.81
CA LEU A 445 -0.63 19.37 17.54
C LEU A 445 0.36 20.32 18.26
N PRO A 446 -0.10 21.13 19.22
CA PRO A 446 0.70 22.20 19.84
C PRO A 446 1.95 21.67 20.55
N ARG A 447 1.87 20.49 21.19
CA ARG A 447 3.03 19.88 21.86
C ARG A 447 4.07 19.39 20.86
N HIS A 448 3.64 18.78 19.77
CA HIS A 448 4.54 18.30 18.70
C HIS A 448 5.28 19.46 18.05
N LEU A 449 4.65 20.61 17.85
CA LEU A 449 5.34 21.78 17.31
C LEU A 449 6.48 22.25 18.23
N GLN A 450 6.27 22.25 19.56
CA GLN A 450 7.35 22.58 20.51
C GLN A 450 8.52 21.61 20.37
N ILE A 451 8.24 20.31 20.27
CA ILE A 451 9.27 19.28 20.09
C ILE A 451 9.98 19.44 18.74
N ILE A 452 9.26 19.75 17.66
CA ILE A 452 9.84 20.02 16.33
C ILE A 452 10.79 21.22 16.39
N TYR A 453 10.42 22.29 17.10
CA TYR A 453 11.29 23.44 17.29
C TYR A 453 12.55 23.09 18.07
N ASP A 454 12.44 22.30 19.14
CA ASP A 454 13.58 21.85 19.94
C ASP A 454 14.51 20.94 19.09
N ILE A 455 13.96 19.98 18.34
CA ILE A 455 14.72 19.14 17.39
C ILE A 455 15.47 20.03 16.40
N ASN A 456 14.79 20.99 15.78
CA ASN A 456 15.40 21.89 14.81
C ASN A 456 16.50 22.75 15.44
N LEU A 457 16.27 23.29 16.63
CA LEU A 457 17.25 24.11 17.35
C LEU A 457 18.54 23.33 17.62
N PHE A 458 18.44 22.14 18.20
CA PHE A 458 19.61 21.33 18.52
C PHE A 458 20.33 20.84 17.26
N PHE A 459 19.58 20.48 16.21
CA PHE A 459 20.15 20.13 14.92
C PHE A 459 20.94 21.30 14.32
N LEU A 460 20.35 22.49 14.24
CA LEU A 460 21.01 23.67 13.68
C LEU A 460 22.23 24.09 14.50
N GLN A 461 22.20 23.97 15.84
CA GLN A 461 23.37 24.20 16.69
C GLN A 461 24.50 23.19 16.40
N LYS A 462 24.17 21.93 16.12
CA LYS A 462 25.16 20.92 15.71
C LYS A 462 25.77 21.28 14.35
N VAL A 463 24.95 21.71 13.39
CA VAL A 463 25.40 22.12 12.06
C VAL A 463 26.26 23.38 12.14
N GLU A 464 25.87 24.40 12.90
CA GLU A 464 26.66 25.64 13.08
C GLU A 464 28.06 25.34 13.66
N LYS A 465 28.14 24.41 14.61
CA LYS A 465 29.43 23.97 15.18
C LYS A 465 30.31 23.24 14.16
N ALA A 466 29.71 22.44 13.26
CA ALA A 466 30.43 21.68 12.24
C ALA A 466 30.82 22.54 11.02
N PHE A 467 30.00 23.54 10.68
CA PHE A 467 30.15 24.41 9.52
C PHE A 467 30.15 25.90 9.93
N PRO A 468 31.09 26.38 10.76
CA PRO A 468 31.05 27.72 11.34
C PRO A 468 31.15 28.87 10.31
N ASN A 469 31.61 28.58 9.09
CA ASN A 469 31.83 29.56 8.03
C ASN A 469 30.74 29.56 6.93
N ASP A 470 29.84 28.56 6.89
CA ASP A 470 28.68 28.56 5.98
C ASP A 470 27.42 28.77 6.80
N ARG A 471 27.01 30.03 7.02
CA ARG A 471 25.75 30.32 7.71
C ARG A 471 24.52 29.98 6.88
N ASP A 472 24.63 30.00 5.55
CA ASP A 472 23.51 29.77 4.66
C ASP A 472 23.04 28.31 4.70
N ILE A 473 23.94 27.36 5.02
CA ILE A 473 23.58 25.94 5.21
C ILE A 473 22.45 25.79 6.23
N LEU A 474 22.46 26.58 7.32
CA LEU A 474 21.45 26.51 8.37
C LEU A 474 20.04 26.76 7.81
N ARG A 475 19.91 27.73 6.89
CA ARG A 475 18.65 28.00 6.19
C ARG A 475 18.27 26.85 5.27
N ARG A 476 19.25 26.31 4.51
CA ARG A 476 19.00 25.23 3.55
C ARG A 476 18.54 23.94 4.23
N VAL A 477 19.09 23.58 5.40
CA VAL A 477 18.81 22.29 6.08
C VAL A 477 17.80 22.35 7.23
N SER A 478 17.38 23.54 7.69
CA SER A 478 16.41 23.70 8.79
C SER A 478 15.14 22.87 8.58
N ILE A 479 14.58 22.24 9.61
CA ILE A 479 13.26 21.59 9.50
C ILE A 479 12.16 22.64 9.26
N ILE A 480 12.36 23.86 9.75
CA ILE A 480 11.44 24.99 9.55
C ILE A 480 11.89 25.80 8.35
N GLU A 481 11.01 25.93 7.37
CA GLU A 481 11.16 26.84 6.24
C GLU A 481 10.57 28.21 6.60
N GLU A 482 11.40 29.24 6.56
CA GLU A 482 11.06 30.63 6.87
C GLU A 482 10.43 31.36 5.66
N SER A 483 9.47 30.71 5.01
CA SER A 483 8.67 31.26 3.89
C SER A 483 7.43 32.02 4.39
N GLN A 484 6.67 32.63 3.48
CA GLN A 484 5.40 33.29 3.76
C GLN A 484 4.26 32.49 3.13
N THR A 485 3.55 31.60 3.84
CA THR A 485 3.60 31.25 5.27
C THR A 485 4.75 30.29 5.66
N LYS A 486 5.12 30.22 6.95
CA LYS A 486 6.16 29.29 7.44
C LYS A 486 5.71 27.84 7.29
N MET A 487 6.63 26.96 6.91
CA MET A 487 6.35 25.54 6.68
C MET A 487 7.25 24.63 7.51
N VAL A 488 6.74 23.46 7.89
CA VAL A 488 7.51 22.34 8.44
C VAL A 488 7.84 21.39 7.30
N ARG A 489 9.13 21.12 7.06
CA ARG A 489 9.63 20.23 6.00
C ARG A 489 9.71 18.80 6.51
N MET A 490 8.72 17.96 6.18
CA MET A 490 8.58 16.63 6.78
C MET A 490 9.70 15.68 6.37
N ALA A 491 10.14 15.72 5.11
CA ALA A 491 11.29 14.94 4.66
C ALA A 491 12.57 15.24 5.48
N TYR A 492 12.76 16.50 5.89
CA TYR A 492 13.96 16.91 6.61
C TYR A 492 13.88 16.45 8.06
N LEU A 493 12.70 16.55 8.67
CA LEU A 493 12.42 15.97 9.97
C LEU A 493 12.66 14.44 9.97
N ALA A 494 12.23 13.74 8.91
CA ALA A 494 12.47 12.31 8.74
C ALA A 494 13.96 11.96 8.67
N ILE A 495 14.75 12.71 7.89
CA ILE A 495 16.21 12.53 7.78
C ILE A 495 16.88 12.78 9.13
N VAL A 496 16.53 13.88 9.81
CA VAL A 496 17.15 14.25 11.10
C VAL A 496 16.81 13.24 12.20
N GLY A 497 15.59 12.70 12.21
CA GLY A 497 15.12 11.74 13.21
C GLY A 497 15.33 10.26 12.90
N SER A 498 16.04 9.91 11.82
CA SER A 498 16.31 8.50 11.44
C SER A 498 17.81 8.19 11.44
N HIS A 499 18.20 6.95 11.72
CA HIS A 499 19.61 6.52 11.63
C HIS A 499 20.01 6.13 10.21
N LYS A 500 19.05 5.74 9.36
CA LYS A 500 19.24 5.41 7.94
C LYS A 500 18.16 6.03 7.07
N VAL A 501 18.58 6.45 5.88
CA VAL A 501 17.72 6.94 4.80
C VAL A 501 18.01 6.12 3.56
N ASN A 502 16.99 5.64 2.85
CA ASN A 502 17.22 4.89 1.60
C ASN A 502 16.33 5.39 0.45
N GLY A 503 16.90 5.36 -0.75
CA GLY A 503 16.12 5.40 -1.99
C GLY A 503 15.67 4.00 -2.42
N VAL A 504 14.93 3.96 -3.54
CA VAL A 504 14.17 2.79 -4.01
C VAL A 504 14.62 2.25 -5.38
N ALA A 505 15.72 2.80 -5.87
CA ALA A 505 16.48 2.43 -7.06
C ALA A 505 17.87 3.04 -6.94
N GLU A 506 18.86 2.48 -7.61
CA GLU A 506 20.27 2.92 -7.51
C GLU A 506 20.44 4.37 -7.96
N LEU A 507 19.99 4.70 -9.18
CA LEU A 507 20.05 6.07 -9.71
C LEU A 507 19.26 7.05 -8.83
N HIS A 508 18.09 6.64 -8.32
CA HIS A 508 17.30 7.48 -7.42
C HIS A 508 18.05 7.76 -6.11
N SER A 509 18.73 6.76 -5.55
CA SER A 509 19.55 6.91 -4.35
C SER A 509 20.77 7.81 -4.60
N ASP A 510 21.37 7.75 -5.78
CA ASP A 510 22.43 8.66 -6.19
C ASP A 510 21.91 10.09 -6.35
N LEU A 511 20.73 10.26 -6.95
CA LEU A 511 20.08 11.57 -7.07
C LEU A 511 19.76 12.16 -5.69
N ILE A 512 19.27 11.35 -4.75
CA ILE A 512 19.08 11.74 -3.36
C ILE A 512 20.38 12.29 -2.76
N LYS A 513 21.51 11.60 -2.99
CA LYS A 513 22.80 11.96 -2.41
C LYS A 513 23.41 13.20 -3.05
N THR A 514 23.27 13.35 -4.35
CA THR A 514 23.97 14.37 -5.15
C THR A 514 23.17 15.66 -5.31
N THR A 515 21.84 15.59 -5.23
CA THR A 515 20.96 16.74 -5.49
C THR A 515 20.00 17.01 -4.33
N ILE A 516 19.03 16.13 -4.07
CA ILE A 516 17.86 16.40 -3.23
C ILE A 516 18.26 16.65 -1.78
N PHE A 517 19.13 15.80 -1.22
CA PHE A 517 19.56 15.87 0.18
C PHE A 517 21.08 16.05 0.33
N LYS A 518 21.75 16.65 -0.66
CA LYS A 518 23.21 16.84 -0.69
C LYS A 518 23.78 17.45 0.60
N ASP A 519 23.13 18.48 1.14
CA ASP A 519 23.59 19.18 2.34
C ASP A 519 23.49 18.24 3.57
N PHE A 520 22.51 17.34 3.61
CA PHE A 520 22.41 16.33 4.68
C PHE A 520 23.46 15.22 4.52
N VAL A 521 23.85 14.87 3.30
CA VAL A 521 24.98 13.95 3.06
C VAL A 521 26.28 14.57 3.57
N GLU A 522 26.50 15.86 3.32
CA GLU A 522 27.67 16.58 3.84
C GLU A 522 27.69 16.61 5.38
N ILE A 523 26.53 16.78 6.02
CA ILE A 523 26.40 16.84 7.49
C ILE A 523 26.57 15.48 8.17
N TYR A 524 25.94 14.42 7.64
CA TYR A 524 25.89 13.11 8.30
C TYR A 524 26.89 12.09 7.74
N GLY A 525 27.45 12.35 6.56
CA GLY A 525 28.23 11.39 5.78
C GLY A 525 27.37 10.50 4.87
N PRO A 526 27.98 9.92 3.82
CA PRO A 526 27.28 9.09 2.85
C PRO A 526 26.71 7.80 3.45
N ASP A 527 27.30 7.28 4.52
CA ASP A 527 26.87 6.02 5.16
C ASP A 527 25.43 6.08 5.68
N LYS A 528 24.91 7.27 6.04
CA LYS A 528 23.51 7.41 6.44
C LYS A 528 22.53 7.15 5.28
N PHE A 529 22.98 7.35 4.03
CA PHE A 529 22.18 7.26 2.82
C PHE A 529 22.51 5.97 2.05
N THR A 530 21.57 5.03 2.03
CA THR A 530 21.72 3.75 1.34
C THR A 530 20.75 3.62 0.16
N ASN A 531 20.79 2.49 -0.54
CA ASN A 531 19.84 2.10 -1.57
C ASN A 531 19.24 0.75 -1.18
N VAL A 532 17.94 0.58 -1.40
CA VAL A 532 17.32 -0.73 -1.51
C VAL A 532 16.39 -0.68 -2.71
N THR A 533 16.81 -1.24 -3.85
CA THR A 533 15.93 -1.29 -5.03
C THR A 533 14.67 -2.07 -4.69
N ASN A 534 13.51 -1.51 -5.04
CA ASN A 534 12.22 -2.17 -4.89
C ASN A 534 12.13 -3.55 -5.57
N GLY A 535 11.15 -4.34 -5.13
CA GLY A 535 10.84 -5.66 -5.68
C GLY A 535 9.38 -6.03 -5.51
N ILE A 536 9.00 -7.16 -6.10
CA ILE A 536 7.64 -7.70 -6.08
C ILE A 536 7.63 -9.15 -5.59
N THR A 537 6.55 -9.57 -4.94
CA THR A 537 6.41 -10.97 -4.51
C THR A 537 6.11 -11.88 -5.71
N PRO A 538 6.91 -12.92 -5.97
CA PRO A 538 6.63 -13.89 -7.04
C PRO A 538 5.41 -14.77 -6.73
N ARG A 539 4.99 -14.87 -5.46
CA ARG A 539 3.81 -15.68 -5.08
C ARG A 539 2.54 -15.11 -5.69
N ARG A 540 2.29 -13.81 -5.56
CA ARG A 540 1.11 -13.17 -6.16
C ARG A 540 1.32 -12.89 -7.65
N TRP A 541 2.45 -12.30 -8.01
CA TRP A 541 2.63 -11.75 -9.37
C TRP A 541 3.09 -12.76 -10.42
N LEU A 542 3.39 -14.00 -10.04
CA LEU A 542 3.68 -15.10 -10.97
C LEU A 542 2.88 -16.35 -10.63
N HIS A 543 3.01 -16.91 -9.42
CA HIS A 543 2.36 -18.19 -9.07
C HIS A 543 0.82 -18.09 -9.04
N GLN A 544 0.28 -17.03 -8.45
CA GLN A 544 -1.17 -16.79 -8.39
C GLN A 544 -1.72 -16.26 -9.72
N ALA A 545 -1.10 -15.20 -10.26
CA ALA A 545 -1.60 -14.52 -11.47
C ALA A 545 -1.47 -15.39 -12.74
N ASN A 546 -0.39 -16.19 -12.83
CA ASN A 546 -0.02 -16.96 -14.02
C ASN A 546 0.40 -18.41 -13.66
N PRO A 547 -0.52 -19.23 -13.12
CA PRO A 547 -0.20 -20.55 -12.60
C PRO A 547 0.39 -21.49 -13.66
N ARG A 548 -0.07 -21.42 -14.91
CA ARG A 548 0.48 -22.24 -16.01
C ARG A 548 1.93 -21.91 -16.32
N LEU A 549 2.30 -20.62 -16.33
CA LEU A 549 3.70 -20.23 -16.51
C LEU A 549 4.54 -20.68 -15.31
N SER A 550 4.00 -20.53 -14.11
CA SER A 550 4.65 -20.97 -12.88
C SER A 550 4.92 -22.49 -12.87
N GLU A 551 3.97 -23.31 -13.31
CA GLU A 551 4.11 -24.76 -13.49
C GLU A 551 5.15 -25.12 -14.55
N LEU A 552 5.12 -24.43 -15.70
CA LEU A 552 6.12 -24.61 -16.75
C LEU A 552 7.53 -24.31 -16.24
N ILE A 553 7.71 -23.22 -15.50
CA ILE A 553 8.98 -22.87 -14.85
C ILE A 553 9.38 -23.96 -13.85
N ALA A 554 8.47 -24.35 -12.95
CA ALA A 554 8.72 -25.39 -11.94
C ALA A 554 9.23 -26.69 -12.59
N SER A 555 8.67 -27.08 -13.74
CA SER A 555 9.08 -28.28 -14.49
C SER A 555 10.55 -28.25 -14.96
N LYS A 556 11.12 -27.05 -15.15
CA LYS A 556 12.50 -26.85 -15.63
C LYS A 556 13.52 -26.53 -14.53
N VAL A 557 13.08 -25.93 -13.43
CA VAL A 557 13.95 -25.49 -12.31
C VAL A 557 13.92 -26.44 -11.10
N GLY A 558 13.17 -27.54 -11.18
CA GLY A 558 13.17 -28.60 -10.15
C GLY A 558 12.10 -28.45 -9.06
N GLY A 559 10.99 -27.78 -9.35
CA GLY A 559 9.85 -27.60 -8.45
C GLY A 559 9.59 -26.14 -8.07
N ASN A 560 8.77 -25.92 -7.04
CA ASN A 560 8.31 -24.58 -6.63
C ASN A 560 9.31 -23.82 -5.71
N GLY A 561 10.54 -24.31 -5.55
CA GLY A 561 11.57 -23.67 -4.73
C GLY A 561 11.93 -22.25 -5.18
N PHE A 562 11.79 -21.97 -6.48
CA PHE A 562 12.05 -20.63 -7.05
C PHE A 562 11.13 -19.53 -6.51
N LEU A 563 10.01 -19.88 -5.86
CA LEU A 563 9.11 -18.90 -5.23
C LEU A 563 9.68 -18.31 -3.93
N LYS A 564 10.71 -18.95 -3.35
CA LYS A 564 11.52 -18.43 -2.24
C LYS A 564 12.92 -17.97 -2.69
N ASP A 565 13.41 -18.46 -3.82
CA ASP A 565 14.66 -18.01 -4.44
C ASP A 565 14.46 -17.76 -5.94
N LEU A 566 14.10 -16.52 -6.28
CA LEU A 566 13.79 -16.16 -7.67
C LEU A 566 15.03 -16.16 -8.57
N THR A 567 16.26 -16.23 -8.01
CA THR A 567 17.49 -16.25 -8.80
C THR A 567 17.65 -17.52 -9.63
N THR A 568 16.97 -18.60 -9.24
CA THR A 568 17.00 -19.88 -9.98
C THR A 568 16.29 -19.81 -11.33
N LEU A 569 15.57 -18.73 -11.65
CA LEU A 569 14.98 -18.51 -12.97
C LEU A 569 16.05 -18.45 -14.08
N ASN A 570 17.31 -18.16 -13.75
CA ASN A 570 18.42 -18.15 -14.71
C ASN A 570 18.58 -19.48 -15.47
N GLN A 571 18.13 -20.60 -14.90
CA GLN A 571 18.18 -21.91 -15.53
C GLN A 571 17.30 -22.00 -16.79
N LEU A 572 16.30 -21.11 -16.93
CA LEU A 572 15.40 -21.06 -18.09
C LEU A 572 16.13 -20.69 -19.39
N GLU A 573 17.27 -19.99 -19.32
CA GLU A 573 18.04 -19.59 -20.51
C GLU A 573 18.43 -20.79 -21.39
N LYS A 574 18.69 -21.95 -20.76
CA LYS A 574 19.05 -23.20 -21.45
C LYS A 574 17.93 -23.71 -22.36
N TYR A 575 16.70 -23.28 -22.12
CA TYR A 575 15.50 -23.69 -22.85
C TYR A 575 14.98 -22.61 -23.80
N ALA A 576 15.66 -21.45 -23.90
CA ALA A 576 15.24 -20.38 -24.82
C ALA A 576 15.23 -20.84 -26.29
N GLU A 577 16.15 -21.74 -26.67
CA GLU A 577 16.23 -22.32 -28.01
C GLU A 577 15.39 -23.61 -28.19
N ASP A 578 14.83 -24.15 -27.10
CA ASP A 578 14.01 -25.35 -27.13
C ASP A 578 12.65 -25.07 -27.79
N LYS A 579 12.34 -25.81 -28.86
CA LYS A 579 11.13 -25.61 -29.66
C LYS A 579 9.85 -25.94 -28.91
N GLU A 580 9.83 -27.02 -28.12
CA GLU A 580 8.63 -27.42 -27.37
C GLU A 580 8.39 -26.46 -26.21
N PHE A 581 9.47 -26.03 -25.54
CA PHE A 581 9.37 -25.03 -24.48
C PHE A 581 8.82 -23.69 -25.00
N ARG A 582 9.35 -23.19 -26.13
CA ARG A 582 8.84 -21.96 -26.76
C ARG A 582 7.37 -22.08 -27.19
N LYS A 583 6.97 -23.23 -27.70
CA LYS A 583 5.59 -23.49 -28.09
C LYS A 583 4.66 -23.41 -26.88
N GLU A 584 4.96 -24.14 -25.80
CA GLU A 584 4.15 -24.12 -24.58
C GLU A 584 4.10 -22.72 -23.95
N TRP A 585 5.23 -22.01 -23.95
CA TRP A 585 5.31 -20.61 -23.50
C TRP A 585 4.34 -19.70 -24.26
N SER A 586 4.29 -19.82 -25.60
CA SER A 586 3.39 -19.04 -26.44
C SER A 586 1.92 -19.38 -26.22
N GLU A 587 1.59 -20.66 -26.01
CA GLU A 587 0.23 -21.13 -25.74
C GLU A 587 -0.28 -20.61 -24.38
N ILE A 588 0.61 -20.49 -23.39
CA ILE A 588 0.30 -19.90 -22.09
C ILE A 588 -0.01 -18.40 -22.24
N LYS A 589 0.85 -17.65 -22.95
CA LYS A 589 0.61 -16.22 -23.22
C LYS A 589 -0.72 -16.01 -23.95
N TYR A 590 -0.99 -16.77 -25.00
CA TYR A 590 -2.25 -16.71 -25.74
C TYR A 590 -3.47 -16.98 -24.85
N ALA A 591 -3.42 -18.00 -23.99
CA ALA A 591 -4.52 -18.29 -23.07
C ALA A 591 -4.77 -17.17 -22.05
N ASN A 592 -3.71 -16.51 -21.58
CA ASN A 592 -3.85 -15.33 -20.73
C ASN A 592 -4.47 -14.15 -21.49
N LYS A 593 -4.11 -13.94 -22.76
CA LYS A 593 -4.74 -12.94 -23.63
C LYS A 593 -6.22 -13.21 -23.86
N VAL A 594 -6.62 -14.48 -23.98
CA VAL A 594 -8.04 -14.88 -24.05
C VAL A 594 -8.77 -14.52 -22.74
N ARG A 595 -8.15 -14.71 -21.56
CA ARG A 595 -8.73 -14.29 -20.27
C ARG A 595 -8.94 -12.78 -20.23
N LEU A 596 -7.96 -11.99 -20.65
CA LEU A 596 -8.08 -10.54 -20.70
C LEU A 596 -9.12 -10.08 -21.73
N ALA A 597 -9.18 -10.70 -22.91
CA ALA A 597 -10.20 -10.41 -23.92
C ALA A 597 -11.62 -10.65 -23.39
N LYS A 598 -11.84 -11.72 -22.59
CA LYS A 598 -13.10 -11.97 -21.90
C LYS A 598 -13.41 -10.88 -20.86
N LEU A 599 -12.41 -10.48 -20.07
CA LEU A 599 -12.58 -9.38 -19.11
C LEU A 599 -12.98 -8.08 -19.81
N ILE A 600 -12.27 -7.69 -20.87
CA ILE A 600 -12.58 -6.52 -21.71
C ILE A 600 -14.02 -6.61 -22.22
N LYS A 601 -14.41 -7.75 -22.80
CA LYS A 601 -15.77 -7.94 -23.32
C LYS A 601 -16.83 -7.79 -22.24
N SER A 602 -16.63 -8.40 -21.07
CA SER A 602 -17.58 -8.32 -19.95
C SER A 602 -17.67 -6.93 -19.32
N THR A 603 -16.58 -6.15 -19.35
CA THR A 603 -16.48 -4.87 -18.66
C THR A 603 -16.94 -3.70 -19.52
N VAL A 604 -16.51 -3.66 -20.79
CA VAL A 604 -16.75 -2.51 -21.68
C VAL A 604 -17.47 -2.89 -22.99
N GLY A 605 -17.87 -4.16 -23.15
CA GLY A 605 -18.66 -4.60 -24.31
C GLY A 605 -17.88 -4.74 -25.61
N VAL A 606 -16.59 -4.40 -25.66
CA VAL A 606 -15.75 -4.48 -26.86
C VAL A 606 -15.16 -5.89 -27.02
N THR A 607 -15.24 -6.46 -28.22
CA THR A 607 -14.56 -7.70 -28.57
C THR A 607 -13.18 -7.36 -29.13
N VAL A 608 -12.13 -8.05 -28.66
CA VAL A 608 -10.75 -7.84 -29.12
C VAL A 608 -10.13 -9.16 -29.57
N ASN A 609 -9.25 -9.12 -30.57
CA ASN A 609 -8.56 -10.29 -31.11
C ASN A 609 -7.36 -10.69 -30.22
N PRO A 610 -7.36 -11.86 -29.55
CA PRO A 610 -6.24 -12.30 -28.70
C PRO A 610 -4.95 -12.61 -29.45
N SER A 611 -4.96 -12.70 -30.78
CA SER A 611 -3.75 -12.88 -31.60
C SER A 611 -3.04 -11.55 -31.91
N ALA A 612 -3.72 -10.41 -31.76
CA ALA A 612 -3.13 -9.07 -31.91
C ALA A 612 -2.13 -8.77 -30.79
N LEU A 613 -1.15 -7.90 -31.02
CA LEU A 613 -0.25 -7.42 -29.97
C LEU A 613 -1.05 -6.71 -28.86
N PHE A 614 -0.94 -7.17 -27.62
CA PHE A 614 -1.55 -6.50 -26.47
C PHE A 614 -0.55 -5.51 -25.87
N ASP A 615 -0.86 -4.23 -26.07
CA ASP A 615 -0.03 -3.07 -25.73
C ASP A 615 -0.68 -2.32 -24.56
N VAL A 616 -0.03 -2.33 -23.39
CA VAL A 616 -0.68 -2.01 -22.11
C VAL A 616 -0.03 -0.83 -21.38
N GLN A 617 -0.82 0.20 -21.06
CA GLN A 617 -0.43 1.26 -20.15
C GLN A 617 -1.39 1.36 -18.94
N VAL A 618 -1.06 0.66 -17.85
CA VAL A 618 -1.88 0.65 -16.63
C VAL A 618 -1.15 1.20 -15.41
N LYS A 619 -1.51 2.44 -15.02
CA LYS A 619 -0.94 3.16 -13.88
C LYS A 619 -1.80 4.38 -13.55
N ARG A 620 -1.54 5.07 -12.44
CA ARG A 620 -2.17 6.36 -12.12
C ARG A 620 -2.10 7.31 -13.33
N ILE A 621 -3.22 7.97 -13.63
CA ILE A 621 -3.29 8.93 -14.75
C ILE A 621 -2.71 10.25 -14.28
N HIS A 622 -1.68 10.73 -14.98
CA HIS A 622 -0.98 11.97 -14.66
C HIS A 622 -0.19 12.43 -15.89
N GLU A 623 -0.10 13.74 -16.13
CA GLU A 623 0.65 14.28 -17.27
C GLU A 623 2.11 13.79 -17.35
N TYR A 624 2.86 13.70 -16.24
CA TYR A 624 4.24 13.18 -16.26
C TYR A 624 4.36 11.70 -16.62
N LYS A 625 3.29 10.91 -16.45
CA LYS A 625 3.22 9.48 -16.84
C LYS A 625 2.93 9.31 -18.34
N ARG A 626 2.60 10.40 -19.01
CA ARG A 626 2.46 10.55 -20.46
C ARG A 626 1.47 9.58 -21.11
N GLN A 627 0.34 9.31 -20.47
CA GLN A 627 -0.77 8.65 -21.18
C GLN A 627 -1.23 9.46 -22.40
N GLN A 628 -1.04 10.79 -22.38
CA GLN A 628 -1.27 11.66 -23.53
C GLN A 628 -0.31 11.37 -24.70
N LEU A 629 0.97 11.08 -24.44
CA LEU A 629 1.93 10.69 -25.49
C LEU A 629 1.47 9.39 -26.17
N ASN A 630 1.06 8.40 -25.37
CA ASN A 630 0.57 7.13 -25.90
C ASN A 630 -0.70 7.33 -26.75
N ILE A 631 -1.73 8.00 -26.22
CA ILE A 631 -2.98 8.18 -26.99
C ILE A 631 -2.75 9.04 -28.24
N PHE A 632 -1.82 9.99 -28.24
CA PHE A 632 -1.43 10.71 -29.46
C PHE A 632 -0.75 9.79 -30.48
N GLY A 633 0.13 8.87 -30.04
CA GLY A 633 0.72 7.85 -30.91
C GLY A 633 -0.32 6.87 -31.48
N VAL A 634 -1.35 6.53 -30.68
CA VAL A 634 -2.49 5.71 -31.15
C VAL A 634 -3.30 6.45 -32.22
N ILE A 635 -3.58 7.74 -32.04
CA ILE A 635 -4.25 8.57 -33.06
C ILE A 635 -3.38 8.65 -34.33
N HIS A 636 -2.08 8.85 -34.19
CA HIS A 636 -1.15 8.83 -35.32
C HIS A 636 -1.19 7.49 -36.08
N ARG A 637 -1.17 6.35 -35.37
CA ARG A 637 -1.31 5.01 -35.98
C ARG A 637 -2.64 4.85 -36.70
N TYR A 638 -3.74 5.32 -36.11
CA TYR A 638 -5.06 5.30 -36.75
C TYR A 638 -5.08 6.12 -38.04
N LEU A 639 -4.56 7.35 -38.02
CA LEU A 639 -4.44 8.19 -39.22
C LEU A 639 -3.59 7.54 -40.30
N HIS A 640 -2.47 6.93 -39.91
CA HIS A 640 -1.62 6.18 -40.84
C HIS A 640 -2.39 5.00 -41.47
N LEU A 641 -3.08 4.18 -40.67
CA LEU A 641 -3.89 3.07 -41.18
C LEU A 641 -4.96 3.55 -42.18
N LYS A 642 -5.64 4.67 -41.89
CA LYS A 642 -6.64 5.25 -42.80
C LYS A 642 -6.02 5.72 -44.12
N SER A 643 -4.76 6.16 -44.11
CA SER A 643 -4.05 6.57 -45.32
C SER A 643 -3.60 5.41 -46.22
N LEU A 644 -3.44 4.20 -45.65
CA LEU A 644 -3.01 3.01 -46.38
C LEU A 644 -4.13 2.44 -47.27
N SER A 645 -3.73 1.83 -48.39
CA SER A 645 -4.62 0.99 -49.20
C SER A 645 -5.04 -0.28 -48.44
N PRO A 646 -6.18 -0.91 -48.80
CA PRO A 646 -6.62 -2.17 -48.17
C PRO A 646 -5.56 -3.29 -48.20
N GLU A 647 -4.74 -3.36 -49.25
CA GLU A 647 -3.65 -4.34 -49.39
C GLU A 647 -2.47 -4.06 -48.46
N GLU A 648 -2.13 -2.79 -48.25
CA GLU A 648 -1.08 -2.38 -47.32
C GLU A 648 -1.50 -2.60 -45.87
N ARG A 649 -2.76 -2.31 -45.53
CA ARG A 649 -3.33 -2.53 -44.18
C ARG A 649 -3.19 -3.99 -43.72
N LYS A 650 -3.30 -4.96 -44.63
CA LYS A 650 -3.15 -6.40 -44.31
C LYS A 650 -1.76 -6.80 -43.84
N LYS A 651 -0.74 -5.96 -44.07
CA LYS A 651 0.65 -6.22 -43.66
C LYS A 651 0.99 -5.63 -42.28
N VAL A 652 0.11 -4.79 -41.73
CA VAL A 652 0.33 -4.13 -40.44
C VAL A 652 0.04 -5.11 -39.30
N VAL A 653 0.85 -5.07 -38.25
CA VAL A 653 0.63 -5.85 -37.03
C VAL A 653 -0.66 -5.36 -36.34
N PRO A 654 -1.67 -6.25 -36.14
CA PRO A 654 -2.87 -5.91 -35.39
C PRO A 654 -2.52 -5.59 -33.94
N ARG A 655 -3.15 -4.56 -33.37
CA ARG A 655 -2.84 -4.08 -32.02
C ARG A 655 -4.08 -3.77 -31.19
N VAL A 656 -4.01 -4.10 -29.90
CA VAL A 656 -4.99 -3.69 -28.89
C VAL A 656 -4.28 -2.82 -27.87
N SER A 657 -4.52 -1.51 -27.92
CA SER A 657 -3.98 -0.53 -26.98
C SER A 657 -4.89 -0.44 -25.76
N ILE A 658 -4.38 -0.85 -24.60
CA ILE A 658 -5.13 -1.05 -23.37
C ILE A 658 -4.62 -0.07 -22.31
N PHE A 659 -5.49 0.86 -21.93
CA PHE A 659 -5.28 1.83 -20.87
C PHE A 659 -6.02 1.41 -19.61
N GLY A 660 -5.53 1.85 -18.46
CA GLY A 660 -6.25 1.73 -17.20
C GLY A 660 -5.56 2.52 -16.10
N GLY A 661 -6.35 3.05 -15.16
CA GLY A 661 -5.81 3.90 -14.11
C GLY A 661 -6.84 4.84 -13.57
N LYS A 662 -6.54 5.43 -12.41
CA LYS A 662 -7.38 6.42 -11.74
C LYS A 662 -6.72 7.80 -11.83
N ALA A 663 -7.52 8.83 -12.13
CA ALA A 663 -7.12 10.22 -11.96
C ALA A 663 -7.45 10.69 -10.54
N ALA A 664 -6.68 11.62 -9.96
CA ALA A 664 -7.09 12.22 -8.69
C ALA A 664 -8.39 13.03 -8.89
N PRO A 665 -9.34 13.07 -7.93
CA PRO A 665 -10.67 13.65 -8.16
C PRO A 665 -10.64 15.12 -8.59
N GLY A 666 -9.68 15.89 -8.08
CA GLY A 666 -9.49 17.31 -8.41
C GLY A 666 -8.56 17.58 -9.60
N TYR A 667 -7.97 16.56 -10.21
CA TYR A 667 -7.01 16.74 -11.31
C TYR A 667 -7.70 16.73 -12.66
N TRP A 668 -8.11 17.92 -13.10
CA TRP A 668 -8.88 18.11 -14.32
C TRP A 668 -8.17 17.56 -15.58
N MET A 669 -6.88 17.86 -15.79
CA MET A 669 -6.15 17.39 -16.98
C MET A 669 -6.07 15.86 -17.05
N ALA A 670 -5.78 15.20 -15.93
CA ALA A 670 -5.78 13.73 -15.87
C ALA A 670 -7.15 13.13 -16.19
N LYS A 671 -8.26 13.76 -15.76
CA LYS A 671 -9.62 13.34 -16.15
C LYS A 671 -9.88 13.54 -17.65
N GLN A 672 -9.37 14.61 -18.25
CA GLN A 672 -9.49 14.81 -19.70
C GLN A 672 -8.70 13.78 -20.51
N ILE A 673 -7.55 13.31 -20.02
CA ILE A 673 -6.83 12.21 -20.67
C ILE A 673 -7.68 10.92 -20.69
N ILE A 674 -8.33 10.58 -19.58
CA ILE A 674 -9.27 9.43 -19.53
C ILE A 674 -10.38 9.62 -20.55
N HIS A 675 -10.96 10.83 -20.61
CA HIS A 675 -12.02 11.16 -21.55
C HIS A 675 -11.56 11.00 -23.00
N LEU A 676 -10.39 11.53 -23.36
CA LEU A 676 -9.82 11.41 -24.69
C LEU A 676 -9.60 9.95 -25.10
N VAL A 677 -9.04 9.12 -24.22
CA VAL A 677 -8.83 7.69 -24.51
C VAL A 677 -10.16 6.99 -24.82
N ASN A 678 -11.21 7.24 -24.02
CA ASN A 678 -12.52 6.66 -24.26
C ASN A 678 -13.14 7.16 -25.56
N ALA A 679 -13.00 8.46 -25.86
CA ALA A 679 -13.56 9.06 -27.06
C ALA A 679 -12.88 8.56 -28.35
N VAL A 680 -11.55 8.43 -28.32
CA VAL A 680 -10.78 7.77 -29.38
C VAL A 680 -11.21 6.32 -29.55
N GLY A 681 -11.38 5.58 -28.44
CA GLY A 681 -11.89 4.21 -28.47
C GLY A 681 -13.28 4.09 -29.09
N SER A 682 -14.19 5.02 -28.82
CA SER A 682 -15.52 5.04 -29.42
C SER A 682 -15.49 5.20 -30.95
N VAL A 683 -14.52 5.94 -31.48
CA VAL A 683 -14.36 6.11 -32.93
C VAL A 683 -13.65 4.91 -33.54
N VAL A 684 -12.45 4.59 -33.05
CA VAL A 684 -11.58 3.56 -33.64
C VAL A 684 -12.20 2.17 -33.57
N ASN A 685 -12.85 1.81 -32.45
CA ASN A 685 -13.39 0.46 -32.28
C ASN A 685 -14.60 0.19 -33.20
N ASN A 686 -15.27 1.24 -33.68
CA ASN A 686 -16.46 1.19 -34.54
C ASN A 686 -16.16 1.54 -36.02
N ASP A 687 -14.90 1.79 -36.38
CA ASP A 687 -14.51 2.04 -37.77
C ASP A 687 -14.35 0.71 -38.54
N GLU A 688 -15.27 0.45 -39.47
CA GLU A 688 -15.27 -0.76 -40.31
C GLU A 688 -14.03 -0.88 -41.20
N ASP A 689 -13.42 0.24 -41.60
CA ASP A 689 -12.20 0.25 -42.44
C ASP A 689 -10.97 -0.26 -41.68
N ILE A 690 -11.02 -0.20 -40.34
CA ILE A 690 -9.94 -0.58 -39.43
C ILE A 690 -10.19 -1.96 -38.82
N GLY A 691 -11.43 -2.24 -38.40
CA GLY A 691 -11.82 -3.53 -37.86
C GLY A 691 -10.96 -3.94 -36.66
N ASP A 692 -10.31 -5.11 -36.74
CA ASP A 692 -9.44 -5.67 -35.68
C ASP A 692 -7.95 -5.31 -35.84
N LEU A 693 -7.59 -4.44 -36.79
CA LEU A 693 -6.21 -3.98 -36.93
C LEU A 693 -5.78 -3.06 -35.80
N LEU A 694 -6.71 -2.28 -35.25
CA LEU A 694 -6.49 -1.44 -34.08
C LEU A 694 -7.74 -1.41 -33.21
N LYS A 695 -7.58 -1.71 -31.92
CA LYS A 695 -8.60 -1.49 -30.89
C LYS A 695 -8.01 -0.65 -29.76
N VAL A 696 -8.82 0.25 -29.19
CA VAL A 696 -8.41 1.14 -28.09
C VAL A 696 -9.37 0.94 -26.93
N ILE A 697 -8.84 0.52 -25.79
CA ILE A 697 -9.62 0.07 -24.64
C ILE A 697 -9.19 0.86 -23.41
N PHE A 698 -10.16 1.42 -22.67
CA PHE A 698 -9.94 1.86 -21.30
C PHE A 698 -10.60 0.87 -20.35
N LEU A 699 -9.82 0.21 -19.49
CA LEU A 699 -10.35 -0.67 -18.44
C LEU A 699 -10.62 0.15 -17.16
N PRO A 700 -11.89 0.31 -16.77
CA PRO A 700 -12.24 1.09 -15.59
C PRO A 700 -11.81 0.39 -14.31
N ASP A 701 -11.64 1.16 -13.24
CA ASP A 701 -11.34 0.74 -11.88
C ASP A 701 -10.17 -0.23 -11.78
N TYR A 702 -9.05 0.15 -12.39
CA TYR A 702 -7.80 -0.59 -12.25
C TYR A 702 -7.42 -0.78 -10.77
N ASN A 703 -7.24 -2.04 -10.39
CA ASN A 703 -6.94 -2.51 -9.04
C ASN A 703 -6.06 -3.79 -9.11
N VAL A 704 -5.79 -4.46 -7.99
CA VAL A 704 -4.92 -5.66 -7.98
C VAL A 704 -5.57 -6.81 -8.73
N SER A 705 -6.86 -7.08 -8.52
CA SER A 705 -7.55 -8.15 -9.23
C SER A 705 -7.50 -7.98 -10.75
N LYS A 706 -7.66 -6.76 -11.26
CA LYS A 706 -7.51 -6.49 -12.70
C LYS A 706 -6.05 -6.63 -13.14
N ALA A 707 -5.09 -6.15 -12.35
CA ALA A 707 -3.67 -6.32 -12.64
C ALA A 707 -3.25 -7.79 -12.73
N GLU A 708 -3.79 -8.67 -11.88
CA GLU A 708 -3.55 -10.13 -11.91
C GLU A 708 -4.04 -10.81 -13.20
N ILE A 709 -4.94 -10.17 -13.96
CA ILE A 709 -5.39 -10.63 -15.30
C ILE A 709 -4.62 -9.93 -16.42
N ILE A 710 -4.38 -8.62 -16.28
CA ILE A 710 -3.75 -7.78 -17.30
C ILE A 710 -2.28 -8.15 -17.46
N THR A 711 -1.53 -8.24 -16.36
CA THR A 711 -0.07 -8.46 -16.40
C THR A 711 0.33 -9.76 -17.11
N PRO A 712 -0.28 -10.93 -16.83
CA PRO A 712 0.06 -12.16 -17.55
C PRO A 712 -0.26 -12.13 -19.05
N ALA A 713 -1.21 -11.30 -19.46
CA ALA A 713 -1.70 -11.18 -20.83
C ALA A 713 -0.93 -10.14 -21.68
N SER A 714 -0.15 -9.27 -21.06
CA SER A 714 0.61 -8.23 -21.76
C SER A 714 1.68 -8.83 -22.67
N ASP A 715 1.74 -8.37 -23.92
CA ASP A 715 2.90 -8.60 -24.79
C ASP A 715 3.89 -7.46 -24.64
N LEU A 716 3.39 -6.21 -24.71
CA LEU A 716 4.15 -4.98 -24.50
C LEU A 716 3.52 -4.17 -23.36
N SER A 717 4.35 -3.52 -22.55
CA SER A 717 3.91 -2.60 -21.50
C SER A 717 4.63 -1.26 -21.57
N GLU A 718 3.85 -0.19 -21.44
CA GLU A 718 4.26 1.20 -21.63
C GLU A 718 4.75 1.84 -20.32
N HIS A 719 6.05 2.11 -20.26
CA HIS A 719 6.76 2.73 -19.12
C HIS A 719 7.45 4.02 -19.54
N ILE A 720 6.63 4.98 -19.97
CA ILE A 720 7.02 6.14 -20.77
C ILE A 720 6.98 7.48 -20.04
N SER A 721 7.19 7.51 -18.73
CA SER A 721 7.23 8.78 -17.99
C SER A 721 8.35 9.69 -18.52
N THR A 722 8.23 11.01 -18.39
CA THR A 722 9.34 11.93 -18.74
C THR A 722 10.59 11.53 -17.94
N ALA A 723 11.75 11.44 -18.57
CA ALA A 723 12.96 10.97 -17.90
C ALA A 723 13.29 11.80 -16.66
N GLY A 724 13.72 11.15 -15.57
CA GLY A 724 14.00 11.80 -14.29
C GLY A 724 12.76 12.07 -13.43
N THR A 725 11.60 11.49 -13.74
CA THR A 725 10.37 11.69 -12.92
C THR A 725 9.94 10.44 -12.16
N GLU A 726 10.43 9.25 -12.51
CA GLU A 726 10.17 8.00 -11.79
C GLU A 726 11.32 7.63 -10.86
N ALA A 727 11.00 7.44 -9.57
CA ALA A 727 11.98 6.91 -8.63
C ALA A 727 12.31 5.42 -8.86
N SER A 728 11.36 4.64 -9.39
CA SER A 728 11.45 3.18 -9.53
C SER A 728 10.38 2.71 -10.53
N GLY A 729 9.56 1.70 -10.20
CA GLY A 729 8.46 1.23 -11.04
C GLY A 729 8.16 -0.26 -10.84
N THR A 730 7.37 -0.60 -9.81
CA THR A 730 7.11 -2.02 -9.50
C THR A 730 6.19 -2.72 -10.50
N SER A 731 5.36 -1.99 -11.26
CA SER A 731 4.59 -2.58 -12.36
C SER A 731 5.46 -3.11 -13.49
N ASN A 732 6.58 -2.42 -13.76
CA ASN A 732 7.54 -2.78 -14.80
C ASN A 732 8.06 -4.21 -14.54
N MET A 733 8.46 -4.45 -13.29
CA MET A 733 8.93 -5.75 -12.82
C MET A 733 7.87 -6.85 -13.00
N LYS A 734 6.58 -6.55 -12.78
CA LYS A 734 5.49 -7.52 -12.90
C LYS A 734 5.28 -7.97 -14.34
N PHE A 735 5.31 -7.01 -15.28
CA PHE A 735 5.16 -7.30 -16.70
C PHE A 735 6.29 -8.18 -17.20
N VAL A 736 7.54 -7.81 -16.89
CA VAL A 736 8.71 -8.58 -17.34
C VAL A 736 8.75 -9.97 -16.71
N LEU A 737 8.41 -10.12 -15.42
CA LEU A 737 8.31 -11.44 -14.76
C LEU A 737 7.26 -12.36 -15.41
N ASN A 738 6.29 -11.80 -16.13
CA ASN A 738 5.26 -12.54 -16.88
C ASN A 738 5.54 -12.62 -18.39
N GLY A 739 6.75 -12.27 -18.84
CA GLY A 739 7.15 -12.31 -20.24
C GLY A 739 6.49 -11.23 -21.10
N GLY A 740 6.06 -10.11 -20.53
CA GLY A 740 5.79 -8.89 -21.29
C GLY A 740 7.08 -8.07 -21.47
N LEU A 741 7.29 -7.49 -22.65
CA LEU A 741 8.42 -6.62 -22.93
C LEU A 741 8.04 -5.15 -22.63
N ILE A 742 9.05 -4.32 -22.40
CA ILE A 742 8.86 -2.90 -22.09
C ILE A 742 9.15 -2.06 -23.33
N ILE A 743 8.27 -1.09 -23.60
CA ILE A 743 8.63 0.15 -24.27
C ILE A 743 8.67 1.26 -23.23
N GLY A 744 9.76 2.02 -23.17
CA GLY A 744 9.95 2.95 -22.07
C GLY A 744 11.06 3.98 -22.28
N THR A 745 11.06 4.99 -21.43
CA THR A 745 12.18 5.92 -21.30
C THR A 745 13.30 5.33 -20.46
N CYS A 746 14.50 5.89 -20.58
CA CYS A 746 15.62 5.58 -19.68
C CYS A 746 15.39 6.22 -18.30
N ASP A 747 14.41 5.70 -17.55
CA ASP A 747 13.93 6.28 -16.28
C ASP A 747 13.53 5.20 -15.27
N GLY A 748 13.66 5.53 -13.98
CA GLY A 748 13.27 4.67 -12.86
C GLY A 748 13.73 3.21 -13.00
N ALA A 749 12.80 2.27 -12.81
CA ALA A 749 13.11 0.84 -12.85
C ALA A 749 13.47 0.31 -14.24
N ASN A 750 13.23 1.05 -15.33
CA ASN A 750 13.61 0.59 -16.68
C ASN A 750 15.13 0.44 -16.80
N ILE A 751 15.91 1.30 -16.12
CA ILE A 751 17.38 1.26 -16.13
C ILE A 751 17.88 -0.05 -15.54
N GLU A 752 17.42 -0.40 -14.35
CA GLU A 752 17.84 -1.63 -13.68
C GLU A 752 17.30 -2.86 -14.41
N ILE A 753 16.07 -2.81 -14.94
CA ILE A 753 15.54 -3.91 -15.78
C ILE A 753 16.44 -4.11 -17.00
N THR A 754 16.83 -3.04 -17.69
CA THR A 754 17.73 -3.08 -18.85
C THR A 754 19.06 -3.74 -18.48
N ARG A 755 19.63 -3.39 -17.32
CA ARG A 755 20.86 -4.01 -16.80
C ARG A 755 20.70 -5.53 -16.63
N GLU A 756 19.61 -5.97 -16.01
CA GLU A 756 19.38 -7.39 -15.75
C GLU A 756 19.04 -8.17 -17.02
N ILE A 757 18.06 -7.71 -17.82
CA ILE A 757 17.55 -8.47 -18.98
C ILE A 757 18.38 -8.26 -20.26
N GLY A 758 19.20 -7.22 -20.30
CA GLY A 758 20.01 -6.81 -21.46
C GLY A 758 19.26 -5.88 -22.42
N GLU A 759 19.99 -4.91 -23.00
CA GLU A 759 19.48 -3.87 -23.91
C GLU A 759 18.71 -4.42 -25.12
N ASN A 760 19.08 -5.61 -25.60
CA ASN A 760 18.39 -6.26 -26.73
C ASN A 760 16.95 -6.69 -26.41
N ASN A 761 16.53 -6.71 -25.15
CA ASN A 761 15.25 -7.24 -24.69
C ASN A 761 14.28 -6.16 -24.17
N ILE A 762 14.60 -4.89 -24.39
CA ILE A 762 13.78 -3.73 -24.03
C ILE A 762 13.79 -2.71 -25.18
N PHE A 763 12.70 -1.95 -25.34
CA PHE A 763 12.57 -0.92 -26.37
C PHE A 763 12.66 0.46 -25.71
N LEU A 764 13.87 1.03 -25.66
CA LEU A 764 14.12 2.34 -25.08
C LEU A 764 13.99 3.46 -26.11
N PHE A 765 13.44 4.61 -25.70
CA PHE A 765 13.33 5.82 -26.53
C PHE A 765 13.36 7.09 -25.67
N GLY A 766 13.31 8.23 -26.35
CA GLY A 766 13.15 9.55 -25.74
C GLY A 766 14.46 10.14 -25.23
N ASN A 767 14.34 11.35 -24.68
CA ASN A 767 15.46 12.10 -24.12
C ASN A 767 15.92 11.53 -22.77
N LEU A 768 17.18 11.81 -22.40
CA LEU A 768 17.75 11.44 -21.11
C LEU A 768 17.42 12.48 -20.04
N ALA A 769 17.48 12.07 -18.77
CA ALA A 769 17.15 12.96 -17.64
C ALA A 769 18.02 14.22 -17.57
N GLU A 770 19.28 14.13 -18.02
CA GLU A 770 20.23 15.25 -18.08
C GLU A 770 19.83 16.35 -19.09
N ASP A 771 19.11 16.00 -20.16
CA ASP A 771 18.73 16.94 -21.22
C ASP A 771 17.41 17.68 -20.91
N VAL A 772 16.63 17.19 -19.94
CA VAL A 772 15.25 17.63 -19.69
C VAL A 772 15.14 19.12 -19.37
N GLU A 773 16.01 19.64 -18.51
CA GLU A 773 15.96 21.06 -18.10
C GLU A 773 16.37 22.00 -19.24
N ASP A 774 17.33 21.59 -20.08
CA ASP A 774 17.76 22.37 -21.24
C ASP A 774 16.66 22.43 -22.31
N LEU A 775 15.94 21.33 -22.54
CA LEU A 775 14.77 21.27 -23.42
C LEU A 775 13.64 22.15 -22.90
N ARG A 776 13.30 22.07 -21.60
CA ARG A 776 12.31 22.94 -20.96
C ARG A 776 12.68 24.42 -21.09
N HIS A 777 13.94 24.75 -20.88
CA HIS A 777 14.44 26.11 -21.07
C HIS A 777 14.30 26.56 -22.53
N SER A 778 14.62 25.69 -23.48
CA SER A 778 14.44 25.97 -24.92
C SER A 778 12.97 26.18 -25.30
N HIS A 779 12.03 25.43 -24.72
CA HIS A 779 10.60 25.63 -24.97
C HIS A 779 10.09 26.97 -24.46
N GLN A 780 10.63 27.45 -23.34
CA GLN A 780 10.17 28.68 -22.72
C GLN A 780 10.82 29.94 -23.31
N TYR A 781 12.10 29.86 -23.70
CA TYR A 781 12.89 31.03 -24.09
C TYR A 781 13.48 30.94 -25.51
N GLY A 782 13.45 29.76 -26.13
CA GLY A 782 13.95 29.50 -27.47
C GLY A 782 12.85 29.33 -28.52
N SER A 783 13.19 28.65 -29.61
CA SER A 783 12.25 28.23 -30.65
C SER A 783 12.05 26.73 -30.57
N HIS A 784 10.80 26.29 -30.36
CA HIS A 784 10.42 24.89 -30.39
C HIS A 784 9.48 24.64 -31.58
N GLU A 785 9.84 23.69 -32.44
CA GLU A 785 9.01 23.25 -33.56
C GLU A 785 8.36 21.90 -33.23
N ILE A 786 7.04 21.85 -33.37
CA ILE A 786 6.28 20.62 -33.12
C ILE A 786 6.38 19.71 -34.33
N ASP A 787 6.68 18.43 -34.09
CA ASP A 787 6.75 17.39 -35.11
C ASP A 787 5.52 17.40 -36.05
N PRO A 788 5.71 17.34 -37.38
CA PRO A 788 4.61 17.41 -38.35
C PRO A 788 3.54 16.33 -38.17
N ASP A 789 3.91 15.13 -37.71
CA ASP A 789 2.95 14.05 -37.45
C ASP A 789 2.17 14.32 -36.15
N LEU A 790 2.79 14.92 -35.14
CA LEU A 790 2.06 15.40 -33.96
C LEU A 790 1.10 16.55 -34.30
N GLN A 791 1.47 17.45 -35.21
CA GLN A 791 0.57 18.49 -35.70
C GLN A 791 -0.68 17.90 -36.40
N LYS A 792 -0.52 16.81 -37.16
CA LYS A 792 -1.67 16.10 -37.77
C LYS A 792 -2.59 15.50 -36.72
N VAL A 793 -2.03 14.95 -35.63
CA VAL A 793 -2.81 14.44 -34.49
C VAL A 793 -3.63 15.57 -33.86
N PHE A 794 -3.00 16.71 -33.58
CA PHE A 794 -3.70 17.88 -33.02
C PHE A 794 -4.79 18.39 -33.97
N ALA A 795 -4.50 18.50 -35.27
CA ALA A 795 -5.48 18.90 -36.26
C ALA A 795 -6.70 17.96 -36.31
N GLU A 796 -6.50 16.64 -36.17
CA GLU A 796 -7.62 15.70 -36.15
C GLU A 796 -8.44 15.79 -34.85
N ILE A 797 -7.80 16.07 -33.71
CA ILE A 797 -8.51 16.35 -32.44
C ILE A 797 -9.33 17.66 -32.57
N GLU A 798 -8.71 18.72 -33.09
CA GLU A 798 -9.32 20.05 -33.26
C GLU A 798 -10.42 20.09 -34.33
N LYS A 799 -10.43 19.12 -35.25
CA LYS A 799 -11.51 18.90 -36.22
C LYS A 799 -12.80 18.37 -35.57
N GLY A 800 -12.71 17.86 -34.34
CA GLY A 800 -13.84 17.29 -33.60
C GLY A 800 -14.15 15.83 -33.93
N THR A 801 -13.20 15.10 -34.53
CA THR A 801 -13.37 13.68 -34.89
C THR A 801 -13.67 12.81 -33.67
N PHE A 802 -13.08 13.15 -32.52
CA PHE A 802 -13.22 12.39 -31.27
C PHE A 802 -14.19 13.04 -30.28
N GLY A 803 -15.05 13.98 -30.70
CA GLY A 803 -16.00 14.66 -29.83
C GLY A 803 -15.83 16.18 -29.82
N SER A 804 -16.25 16.82 -28.72
CA SER A 804 -16.21 18.28 -28.62
C SER A 804 -14.76 18.79 -28.53
N VAL A 805 -14.41 19.70 -29.43
CA VAL A 805 -13.08 20.36 -29.46
C VAL A 805 -12.78 21.07 -28.13
N HIS A 806 -13.81 21.60 -27.47
CA HIS A 806 -13.65 22.29 -26.19
C HIS A 806 -13.12 21.38 -25.08
N ASP A 807 -13.40 20.07 -25.14
CA ASP A 807 -13.02 19.13 -24.09
C ASP A 807 -11.52 18.82 -24.12
N PHE A 808 -10.90 18.89 -25.30
CA PHE A 808 -9.50 18.50 -25.53
C PHE A 808 -8.57 19.67 -25.83
N SER A 809 -9.10 20.88 -26.02
CA SER A 809 -8.31 22.07 -26.38
C SER A 809 -7.17 22.34 -25.40
N ALA A 810 -7.40 22.15 -24.10
CA ALA A 810 -6.38 22.34 -23.07
C ALA A 810 -5.27 21.28 -23.10
N LEU A 811 -5.56 20.04 -23.51
CA LEU A 811 -4.54 18.99 -23.67
C LEU A 811 -3.61 19.34 -24.83
N VAL A 812 -4.16 19.82 -25.94
CA VAL A 812 -3.38 20.28 -27.10
C VAL A 812 -2.59 21.53 -26.74
N ALA A 813 -3.23 22.51 -26.09
CA ALA A 813 -2.58 23.76 -25.70
C ALA A 813 -1.47 23.56 -24.65
N ALA A 814 -1.59 22.59 -23.75
CA ALA A 814 -0.53 22.26 -22.80
C ALA A 814 0.78 21.91 -23.51
N VAL A 815 0.70 21.18 -24.61
CA VAL A 815 1.86 20.79 -25.44
C VAL A 815 2.24 21.92 -26.40
N ARG A 816 1.29 22.44 -27.19
CA ARG A 816 1.59 23.40 -28.26
C ARG A 816 1.90 24.81 -27.77
N ASP A 817 1.17 25.28 -26.77
CA ASP A 817 1.04 26.71 -26.45
C ASP A 817 1.61 27.06 -25.05
N HIS A 818 1.84 26.07 -24.18
CA HIS A 818 2.23 26.26 -22.78
C HIS A 818 3.53 25.55 -22.38
N GLY A 819 4.44 25.41 -23.35
CA GLY A 819 5.84 25.04 -23.11
C GLY A 819 6.10 23.53 -22.95
N ASP A 820 5.08 22.69 -23.08
CA ASP A 820 5.19 21.22 -23.03
C ASP A 820 6.14 20.71 -21.94
N TYR A 821 5.81 21.00 -20.68
CA TYR A 821 6.70 20.71 -19.55
C TYR A 821 7.12 19.23 -19.43
N TYR A 822 6.34 18.32 -20.03
CA TYR A 822 6.57 16.88 -19.98
C TYR A 822 7.16 16.31 -21.28
N LEU A 823 7.62 17.17 -22.20
CA LEU A 823 8.36 16.79 -23.41
C LEU A 823 7.62 15.72 -24.23
N VAL A 824 6.32 15.92 -24.40
CA VAL A 824 5.48 15.07 -25.26
C VAL A 824 5.89 15.27 -26.72
N SER A 825 6.17 16.50 -27.16
CA SER A 825 6.56 16.84 -28.53
C SER A 825 7.95 16.34 -28.87
N ASP A 826 8.94 16.51 -27.99
CA ASP A 826 10.32 16.08 -28.25
C ASP A 826 10.45 14.56 -28.38
N ASP A 827 9.73 13.82 -27.53
CA ASP A 827 9.79 12.36 -27.53
C ASP A 827 8.84 11.73 -28.55
N PHE A 828 7.92 12.48 -29.17
CA PHE A 828 6.88 11.93 -30.04
C PHE A 828 7.46 11.15 -31.24
N HIS A 829 8.45 11.72 -31.90
CA HIS A 829 9.08 11.10 -33.07
C HIS A 829 9.77 9.78 -32.68
N SER A 830 10.65 9.82 -31.68
CA SER A 830 11.40 8.64 -31.22
C SER A 830 10.50 7.55 -30.65
N TYR A 831 9.40 7.92 -29.99
CA TYR A 831 8.36 7.01 -29.54
C TYR A 831 7.72 6.25 -30.71
N ASN A 832 7.31 6.95 -31.76
CA ASN A 832 6.70 6.34 -32.94
C ASN A 832 7.68 5.46 -33.73
N GLU A 833 8.95 5.86 -33.87
CA GLU A 833 9.98 5.02 -34.49
C GLU A 833 10.21 3.74 -33.69
N THR A 834 10.25 3.84 -32.36
CA THR A 834 10.43 2.68 -31.48
C THR A 834 9.24 1.72 -31.57
N HIS A 835 8.02 2.24 -31.74
CA HIS A 835 6.84 1.41 -32.02
C HIS A 835 6.91 0.67 -33.35
N LYS A 836 7.60 1.20 -34.37
CA LYS A 836 7.88 0.46 -35.61
C LYS A 836 8.83 -0.71 -35.35
N LEU A 837 9.88 -0.50 -34.54
CA LEU A 837 10.78 -1.58 -34.12
C LEU A 837 10.05 -2.68 -33.34
N VAL A 838 9.09 -2.30 -32.48
CA VAL A 838 8.23 -3.26 -31.79
C VAL A 838 7.42 -4.09 -32.79
N ASP A 839 6.80 -3.45 -33.80
CA ASP A 839 6.02 -4.15 -34.81
C ASP A 839 6.89 -5.12 -35.62
N GLU A 840 8.08 -4.70 -36.04
CA GLU A 840 9.07 -5.55 -36.74
C GLU A 840 9.51 -6.74 -35.88
N ALA A 841 9.82 -6.51 -34.60
CA ALA A 841 10.21 -7.56 -33.68
C ALA A 841 9.07 -8.56 -33.43
N TYR A 842 7.83 -8.09 -33.31
CA TYR A 842 6.66 -8.94 -33.08
C TYR A 842 6.28 -9.76 -34.32
N GLN A 843 6.57 -9.30 -35.54
CA GLN A 843 6.39 -10.13 -36.74
C GLN A 843 7.25 -11.39 -36.70
N ASN A 844 8.45 -11.33 -36.10
CA ASN A 844 9.28 -12.50 -35.84
C ASN A 844 8.96 -13.13 -34.48
N GLN A 845 7.87 -13.91 -34.45
CA GLN A 845 7.39 -14.59 -33.23
C GLN A 845 8.44 -15.49 -32.57
N GLU A 846 9.31 -16.14 -33.35
CA GLU A 846 10.35 -17.00 -32.78
C GLU A 846 11.35 -16.23 -31.92
N GLU A 847 11.83 -15.09 -32.43
CA GLU A 847 12.76 -14.22 -31.69
C GLU A 847 12.06 -13.45 -30.59
N TRP A 848 10.81 -13.00 -30.79
CA TRP A 848 10.00 -12.38 -29.74
C TRP A 848 9.90 -13.29 -28.50
N ILE A 849 9.53 -14.56 -28.70
CA ILE A 849 9.40 -15.52 -27.60
C ILE A 849 10.74 -15.71 -26.87
N LYS A 850 11.86 -15.83 -27.60
CA LYS A 850 13.20 -15.93 -26.99
C LYS A 850 13.53 -14.71 -26.12
N LYS A 851 13.23 -13.50 -26.59
CA LYS A 851 13.38 -12.27 -25.79
C LYS A 851 12.57 -12.36 -24.51
N THR A 852 11.31 -12.82 -24.56
CA THR A 852 10.46 -12.94 -23.37
C THR A 852 10.98 -13.98 -22.36
N ILE A 853 11.47 -15.14 -22.82
CA ILE A 853 12.05 -16.19 -21.95
C ILE A 853 13.32 -15.67 -21.28
N THR A 854 14.21 -15.04 -22.06
CA THR A 854 15.46 -14.46 -21.56
C THR A 854 15.20 -13.33 -20.57
N SER A 855 14.14 -12.56 -20.77
CA SER A 855 13.75 -11.50 -19.84
C SER A 855 13.30 -12.10 -18.50
N VAL A 856 12.38 -13.07 -18.52
CA VAL A 856 11.90 -13.75 -17.30
C VAL A 856 13.03 -14.45 -16.56
N SER A 857 13.96 -15.10 -17.27
CA SER A 857 15.09 -15.83 -16.66
C SER A 857 16.02 -14.94 -15.83
N ARG A 858 16.00 -13.62 -16.07
CA ARG A 858 16.87 -12.65 -15.40
C ARG A 858 16.13 -11.75 -14.40
N MET A 859 14.88 -12.07 -14.04
CA MET A 859 14.09 -11.27 -13.10
C MET A 859 14.38 -11.55 -11.62
N GLY A 860 15.34 -12.42 -11.29
CA GLY A 860 15.62 -12.83 -9.90
C GLY A 860 15.89 -11.66 -8.95
N PHE A 861 16.61 -10.63 -9.40
CA PHE A 861 16.95 -9.45 -8.62
C PHE A 861 15.74 -8.66 -8.11
N PHE A 862 14.61 -8.70 -8.83
CA PHE A 862 13.40 -7.92 -8.51
C PHE A 862 12.43 -8.63 -7.57
N SER A 863 12.87 -9.69 -6.88
CA SER A 863 12.08 -10.31 -5.80
C SER A 863 12.01 -9.38 -4.58
N SER A 864 10.82 -9.20 -4.01
CA SER A 864 10.69 -8.48 -2.74
C SER A 864 11.36 -9.20 -1.56
N ASP A 865 11.66 -10.50 -1.68
CA ASP A 865 12.41 -11.24 -0.65
C ASP A 865 13.83 -10.68 -0.51
N ARG A 866 14.51 -10.47 -1.63
CA ARG A 866 15.84 -9.84 -1.68
C ARG A 866 15.82 -8.44 -1.05
N CYS A 867 14.79 -7.65 -1.35
CA CYS A 867 14.62 -6.34 -0.72
C CYS A 867 14.54 -6.47 0.81
N ILE A 868 13.71 -7.39 1.31
CA ILE A 868 13.53 -7.59 2.76
C ILE A 868 14.83 -8.03 3.44
N ASP A 869 15.62 -8.91 2.81
CA ASP A 869 16.93 -9.28 3.34
C ASP A 869 17.90 -8.09 3.38
N GLU A 870 17.97 -7.27 2.31
CA GLU A 870 18.77 -6.04 2.31
C GLU A 870 18.32 -5.04 3.40
N TYR A 871 17.01 -4.85 3.58
CA TYR A 871 16.46 -4.03 4.67
C TYR A 871 16.83 -4.60 6.05
N ALA A 872 16.71 -5.91 6.22
CA ALA A 872 17.00 -6.59 7.48
C ALA A 872 18.48 -6.48 7.87
N GLU A 873 19.39 -6.63 6.90
CA GLU A 873 20.84 -6.56 7.13
C GLU A 873 21.37 -5.14 7.27
N SER A 874 20.92 -4.19 6.43
CA SER A 874 21.56 -2.87 6.31
C SER A 874 20.86 -1.75 7.09
N ILE A 875 19.62 -1.97 7.52
CA ILE A 875 18.78 -0.96 8.19
C ILE A 875 18.28 -1.48 9.54
N TRP A 876 17.56 -2.60 9.55
CA TRP A 876 16.84 -3.03 10.76
C TRP A 876 17.69 -3.82 11.74
N ASN A 877 18.76 -4.47 11.27
CA ASN A 877 19.52 -5.47 12.02
C ASN A 877 18.59 -6.52 12.63
N ALA A 878 17.71 -7.08 11.79
CA ALA A 878 16.70 -8.07 12.20
C ALA A 878 17.07 -9.45 11.67
N GLU A 879 16.75 -10.50 12.43
CA GLU A 879 17.01 -11.89 12.04
C GLU A 879 15.68 -12.68 11.90
N PRO A 880 15.62 -13.67 10.99
CA PRO A 880 14.48 -14.57 10.88
C PRO A 880 14.22 -15.34 12.18
N LEU A 881 12.95 -15.55 12.50
CA LEU A 881 12.51 -16.40 13.61
C LEU A 881 11.55 -17.48 13.12
N VAL A 882 12.08 -18.67 12.89
CA VAL A 882 11.27 -19.82 12.48
C VAL A 882 10.27 -20.22 13.57
N VAL A 883 9.02 -20.38 13.15
CA VAL A 883 7.93 -20.97 13.93
C VAL A 883 7.92 -22.48 13.64
N HIS A 884 7.88 -23.30 14.69
CA HIS A 884 7.75 -24.75 14.57
C HIS A 884 6.30 -25.15 14.89
N ASP A 885 5.83 -26.22 14.26
CA ASP A 885 4.48 -26.79 14.45
C ASP A 885 4.19 -27.30 15.87
#